data_AF-A0A4R6QSY6-F1
#
_entry.id   AF-A0A4R6QSY6-F1
#
_cell.length_a   1.000
_cell.length_b   1.000
_cell.length_c   1.000
_cell.angle_alpha   90.00
_cell.angle_beta   90.00
_cell.angle_gamma   90.00
#
_symmetry.space_group_name_H-M   'P 1'
#
loop_
_entity.id
_entity.type
_entity.pdbx_description
1 polymer ?
#
loop_
_entity_poly.entity_id
_entity_poly.type
_entity_poly.pdbx_seq_one_letter_code
_entity_poly.pdbx_strand_id
1 'polypeptide(L)'
;MKLPLPQALHRSLLASALFAALAPPAAALDFAFSAGFYNPGVTAPQPLLLGDALQINAGGNKFFSGVGFTNLSGTVNWNTTDSLFLQSGALISNAGLWDARSDNALVNNGGATSTFNNSGIFRKSVGVGSTSIGSIAFVNSGTIDAQTGVIDFGGGNVTFNAGTQFTGAGLTRITSNASFNGAFTSANLRLQGGTFTGGAAQIGGTVAFSGGALTGDWTVAGGQTLLGVGGGNKFLSGAALTQQGSLLWQTTDSLFLQSGSGLDNQSLVEFQASASLVNNGGATSSFTNSGTLRALAGQVGTVGSIAFVSNGGTMDALGTLNFAGNNATFNTGSQFTGAGVNRITGNASFNGAISSSNLRLENGTYTGGGAVISGSVAFLGGAITGGWELGTGQTLLGQDGNNKFLSSAALVNKGQWLWQSGNSLFLQSGSVLDNQGSFVISTGMSLVNNGGATSSFINSGTLSVASGQAGSVGTIAFVNNGGTLDVAGTLAFNGNNARFNSGSQFVGSGVTVLNSNAIFVDDFQSQNLRLVNGTFSGGDGSTGSKALVGGMVEFTGGFLTGGWELASGQTIAGKAGGNKFLSTANLVNKGLLAWQTTDSLYMQSAALLDNRGLFDAQASVALVNNGGSTSVFNNSGTLQVAAGQTVNVGTIAFVNDGGQLTVASGGLLNFAGNNATFNTGTQMSGAGVVAVTGNASFAGEIAGSNLSLRSGSFTGAAARLSGAAEFGGGFLVGVWEIAPGATLTGASGGNKFLSTVTLTNKGTLAWATGDTLFLQSNGQLINEGLLDVQTDMSLVNNGGATSSIVNRGRLVKSGGAGAMTIGGGLAFSNPGVIEVQAGTIQLPTNFSNPGTMMGTGAFATNELTNTGHLAPGSSAGTLTLNGNYTQTGAGSFDVELASSLAFDRFMINGTASLDGTLALHCIAACALSNGDEFVILDAAGHLTGTFASVSVDGFGAGFQYDVFYDYNQDLVKLTVLQVGAVPEVPIWAMLLGGVGLLALRRRKPT
;
A
#
# COMPACT_ATOMS: atom_id res chain seq x y z
N MET A 1 -14.41 20.67 -68.34
CA MET A 1 -14.03 21.95 -68.97
C MET A 1 -13.34 21.64 -70.30
N LYS A 2 -13.62 22.42 -71.36
CA LYS A 2 -13.27 22.19 -72.76
C LYS A 2 -11.73 22.19 -73.04
N LEU A 3 -11.35 21.37 -74.04
CA LEU A 3 -10.16 21.32 -74.94
C LEU A 3 -9.28 22.59 -75.07
N PRO A 4 -7.97 22.49 -75.46
CA PRO A 4 -7.57 21.98 -76.80
C PRO A 4 -6.22 21.21 -76.95
N LEU A 5 -6.09 20.56 -78.12
CA LEU A 5 -4.86 20.00 -78.74
C LEU A 5 -3.88 21.10 -79.23
N PRO A 6 -2.62 20.72 -79.59
CA PRO A 6 -2.26 20.72 -81.02
C PRO A 6 -1.39 19.54 -81.51
N GLN A 7 -1.49 19.34 -82.82
CA GLN A 7 -0.81 18.37 -83.71
C GLN A 7 0.66 18.72 -83.99
N ALA A 8 1.50 17.73 -84.38
CA ALA A 8 2.21 17.71 -85.69
C ALA A 8 3.26 16.56 -85.85
N LEU A 9 3.06 15.76 -86.92
CA LEU A 9 4.02 15.21 -87.90
C LEU A 9 5.16 14.22 -87.52
N HIS A 10 5.10 13.00 -88.10
CA HIS A 10 5.83 12.69 -89.34
C HIS A 10 5.22 11.51 -90.12
N ARG A 11 5.02 11.72 -91.42
CA ARG A 11 4.64 10.75 -92.46
C ARG A 11 5.91 10.07 -93.00
N SER A 12 5.86 8.77 -93.26
CA SER A 12 6.13 8.19 -94.60
C SER A 12 6.07 6.66 -94.53
N LEU A 13 5.10 6.05 -95.20
CA LEU A 13 5.19 4.78 -95.94
C LEU A 13 3.77 4.42 -96.41
N LEU A 14 3.32 5.17 -97.42
CA LEU A 14 2.06 4.94 -98.14
C LEU A 14 2.36 5.20 -99.61
N ALA A 15 2.85 4.16 -100.29
CA ALA A 15 2.83 4.05 -101.75
C ALA A 15 3.21 2.62 -102.12
N SER A 16 2.28 1.67 -101.98
CA SER A 16 2.17 0.40 -102.74
C SER A 16 1.07 -0.48 -102.13
N ALA A 17 -0.20 -0.20 -102.41
CA ALA A 17 -1.32 -1.18 -102.33
C ALA A 17 -2.69 -0.61 -102.77
N LEU A 18 -2.78 0.59 -103.35
CA LEU A 18 -4.04 1.16 -103.85
C LEU A 18 -4.45 0.61 -105.24
N PHE A 19 -4.31 -0.69 -105.46
CA PHE A 19 -4.88 -1.39 -106.63
C PHE A 19 -5.13 -2.86 -106.29
N ALA A 20 -6.12 -3.12 -105.42
CA ALA A 20 -6.77 -4.44 -105.28
C ALA A 20 -8.12 -4.30 -104.55
N ALA A 21 -8.96 -3.38 -105.01
CA ALA A 21 -10.37 -3.34 -104.63
C ALA A 21 -11.17 -3.29 -105.93
N LEU A 22 -11.47 -4.48 -106.49
CA LEU A 22 -12.55 -4.77 -107.46
C LEU A 22 -12.52 -6.25 -107.89
N ALA A 23 -12.38 -7.18 -106.94
CA ALA A 23 -12.77 -8.57 -107.14
C ALA A 23 -14.12 -8.80 -106.44
N PRO A 24 -15.10 -9.49 -107.05
CA PRO A 24 -16.32 -9.88 -106.36
C PRO A 24 -15.96 -10.68 -105.10
N PRO A 25 -16.75 -10.65 -104.01
CA PRO A 25 -16.50 -11.50 -102.86
C PRO A 25 -16.41 -12.95 -103.37
N ALA A 26 -15.29 -13.61 -103.08
CA ALA A 26 -15.14 -15.03 -103.38
C ALA A 26 -16.35 -15.77 -102.76
N ALA A 27 -17.01 -16.62 -103.55
CA ALA A 27 -18.15 -17.39 -103.06
C ALA A 27 -17.71 -18.21 -101.84
N ALA A 28 -18.52 -18.20 -100.77
CA ALA A 28 -18.30 -19.06 -99.62
C ALA A 28 -18.26 -20.52 -100.08
N LEU A 29 -17.16 -21.23 -99.78
CA LEU A 29 -16.98 -22.63 -100.14
C LEU A 29 -16.94 -23.51 -98.87
N ASP A 30 -17.75 -24.57 -98.88
CA ASP A 30 -17.74 -25.62 -97.87
C ASP A 30 -16.79 -26.75 -98.31
N PHE A 31 -15.83 -27.08 -97.46
CA PHE A 31 -14.87 -28.18 -97.63
C PHE A 31 -15.18 -29.27 -96.60
N ALA A 32 -15.22 -30.55 -97.00
CA ALA A 32 -15.55 -31.65 -96.11
C ALA A 32 -14.35 -32.55 -95.80
N PHE A 33 -14.11 -32.84 -94.52
CA PHE A 33 -13.08 -33.77 -94.08
C PHE A 33 -13.68 -34.89 -93.23
N SER A 34 -14.08 -35.99 -93.88
CA SER A 34 -14.80 -37.10 -93.23
C SER A 34 -13.90 -38.25 -92.77
N ALA A 35 -12.75 -38.51 -93.42
CA ALA A 35 -11.78 -39.54 -93.03
C ALA A 35 -10.40 -39.30 -93.69
N GLY A 36 -9.35 -39.96 -93.18
CA GLY A 36 -8.03 -40.01 -93.83
C GLY A 36 -7.07 -38.90 -93.42
N PHE A 37 -6.04 -38.65 -94.24
CA PHE A 37 -5.03 -37.62 -93.99
C PHE A 37 -5.45 -36.27 -94.58
N TYR A 38 -5.23 -35.18 -93.84
CA TYR A 38 -5.37 -33.82 -94.37
C TYR A 38 -4.28 -33.55 -95.39
N ASN A 39 -4.67 -33.15 -96.60
CA ASN A 39 -3.76 -32.75 -97.66
C ASN A 39 -3.94 -31.26 -98.00
N PRO A 40 -2.95 -30.40 -97.68
CA PRO A 40 -2.91 -28.99 -98.08
C PRO A 40 -3.40 -28.70 -99.50
N GLY A 41 -4.37 -27.80 -99.65
CA GLY A 41 -4.90 -27.38 -100.95
C GLY A 41 -5.84 -28.39 -101.61
N VAL A 42 -5.97 -29.61 -101.09
CA VAL A 42 -6.91 -30.65 -101.58
C VAL A 42 -8.08 -30.83 -100.62
N THR A 43 -7.79 -31.05 -99.32
CA THR A 43 -8.86 -31.19 -98.31
C THR A 43 -9.54 -29.85 -98.03
N ALA A 44 -8.76 -28.76 -98.02
CA ALA A 44 -9.20 -27.38 -97.88
C ALA A 44 -8.08 -26.44 -98.39
N PRO A 45 -8.39 -25.18 -98.76
CA PRO A 45 -7.37 -24.18 -99.08
C PRO A 45 -6.45 -23.90 -97.89
N GLN A 46 -5.23 -23.46 -98.18
CA GLN A 46 -4.25 -23.06 -97.18
C GLN A 46 -3.71 -21.66 -97.56
N PRO A 47 -4.11 -20.58 -96.87
CA PRO A 47 -5.00 -20.53 -95.69
C PRO A 47 -6.50 -20.63 -96.02
N LEU A 48 -7.32 -20.99 -95.02
CA LEU A 48 -8.78 -20.83 -95.01
C LEU A 48 -9.14 -19.35 -94.77
N LEU A 49 -9.95 -18.74 -95.63
CA LEU A 49 -10.25 -17.30 -95.63
C LEU A 49 -11.70 -17.02 -95.18
N LEU A 50 -12.01 -15.73 -95.00
CA LEU A 50 -13.34 -15.27 -94.63
C LEU A 50 -14.40 -15.76 -95.64
N GLY A 51 -15.41 -16.46 -95.13
CA GLY A 51 -16.47 -17.07 -95.94
C GLY A 51 -16.26 -18.55 -96.23
N ASP A 52 -15.02 -19.06 -96.18
CA ASP A 52 -14.75 -20.49 -96.32
C ASP A 52 -15.09 -21.24 -95.02
N ALA A 53 -15.58 -22.48 -95.17
CA ALA A 53 -15.83 -23.36 -94.03
C ALA A 53 -15.27 -24.77 -94.23
N LEU A 54 -14.52 -25.28 -93.25
CA LEU A 54 -14.08 -26.68 -93.19
C LEU A 54 -14.98 -27.47 -92.25
N GLN A 55 -15.76 -28.38 -92.80
CA GLN A 55 -16.68 -29.28 -92.11
C GLN A 55 -15.97 -30.60 -91.78
N ILE A 56 -15.60 -30.81 -90.53
CA ILE A 56 -15.05 -32.08 -90.03
C ILE A 56 -16.22 -32.95 -89.56
N ASN A 57 -16.70 -33.83 -90.43
CA ASN A 57 -17.96 -34.61 -90.25
C ASN A 57 -17.69 -36.07 -89.92
N ALA A 58 -18.67 -36.84 -89.42
CA ALA A 58 -18.45 -38.26 -89.12
C ALA A 58 -18.02 -39.07 -90.36
N GLY A 59 -17.17 -40.09 -90.16
CA GLY A 59 -16.74 -40.96 -91.27
C GLY A 59 -15.48 -41.79 -91.06
N GLY A 60 -14.80 -41.69 -89.91
CA GLY A 60 -13.58 -42.44 -89.58
C GLY A 60 -12.46 -41.56 -89.02
N ASN A 61 -11.29 -42.16 -88.74
CA ASN A 61 -10.15 -41.43 -88.17
C ASN A 61 -9.64 -40.35 -89.14
N LYS A 62 -9.38 -39.14 -88.62
CA LYS A 62 -8.83 -37.99 -89.36
C LYS A 62 -7.44 -37.65 -88.83
N PHE A 63 -6.49 -37.45 -89.74
CA PHE A 63 -5.09 -37.23 -89.38
C PHE A 63 -4.54 -35.95 -89.99
N PHE A 64 -3.97 -35.08 -89.15
CA PHE A 64 -2.96 -34.10 -89.56
C PHE A 64 -1.59 -34.71 -89.24
N SER A 65 -0.81 -35.09 -90.27
CA SER A 65 0.45 -35.83 -90.11
C SER A 65 1.63 -35.07 -90.74
N GLY A 66 2.38 -34.32 -89.93
CA GLY A 66 3.53 -33.53 -90.40
C GLY A 66 3.18 -32.41 -91.40
N VAL A 67 1.91 -32.01 -91.44
CA VAL A 67 1.36 -30.98 -92.35
C VAL A 67 1.04 -29.69 -91.59
N GLY A 68 0.99 -28.57 -92.34
CA GLY A 68 0.49 -27.29 -91.85
C GLY A 68 -0.98 -27.06 -92.24
N PHE A 69 -1.77 -26.48 -91.34
CA PHE A 69 -3.11 -25.93 -91.61
C PHE A 69 -3.21 -24.52 -91.05
N THR A 70 -3.73 -23.59 -91.83
CA THR A 70 -3.91 -22.20 -91.41
C THR A 70 -5.35 -21.77 -91.64
N ASN A 71 -6.10 -21.53 -90.57
CA ASN A 71 -7.37 -20.83 -90.62
C ASN A 71 -7.15 -19.34 -90.34
N LEU A 72 -7.04 -18.52 -91.39
CA LEU A 72 -6.72 -17.10 -91.24
C LEU A 72 -7.94 -16.27 -90.81
N SER A 73 -9.12 -16.55 -91.37
CA SER A 73 -10.36 -15.83 -91.05
C SER A 73 -11.65 -16.62 -91.36
N GLY A 74 -11.52 -17.90 -91.73
CA GLY A 74 -12.65 -18.78 -92.03
C GLY A 74 -13.21 -19.51 -90.79
N THR A 75 -14.08 -20.48 -91.04
CA THR A 75 -14.74 -21.28 -89.99
C THR A 75 -14.37 -22.77 -90.10
N VAL A 76 -13.93 -23.40 -89.02
CA VAL A 76 -13.81 -24.85 -88.92
C VAL A 76 -14.97 -25.37 -88.06
N ASN A 77 -15.88 -26.13 -88.64
CA ASN A 77 -17.00 -26.76 -87.94
C ASN A 77 -16.66 -28.23 -87.65
N TRP A 78 -16.46 -28.57 -86.39
CA TRP A 78 -16.12 -29.93 -85.96
C TRP A 78 -17.37 -30.68 -85.47
N ASN A 79 -18.10 -31.25 -86.43
CA ASN A 79 -19.44 -31.83 -86.28
C ASN A 79 -19.45 -33.34 -85.96
N THR A 80 -18.42 -33.89 -85.30
CA THR A 80 -18.33 -35.34 -85.04
C THR A 80 -17.65 -35.66 -83.73
N THR A 81 -18.09 -36.74 -83.06
CA THR A 81 -17.38 -37.31 -81.90
C THR A 81 -16.12 -38.08 -82.28
N ASP A 82 -15.85 -38.30 -83.58
CA ASP A 82 -14.61 -38.91 -84.06
C ASP A 82 -13.40 -38.10 -83.57
N SER A 83 -12.36 -38.81 -83.10
CA SER A 83 -11.12 -38.18 -82.69
C SER A 83 -10.39 -37.55 -83.88
N LEU A 84 -9.87 -36.34 -83.69
CA LEU A 84 -8.96 -35.70 -84.62
C LEU A 84 -7.53 -35.94 -84.16
N PHE A 85 -6.76 -36.67 -84.96
CA PHE A 85 -5.40 -37.07 -84.64
C PHE A 85 -4.39 -36.10 -85.25
N LEU A 86 -3.48 -35.59 -84.41
CA LEU A 86 -2.31 -34.84 -84.83
C LEU A 86 -1.07 -35.71 -84.58
N GLN A 87 -0.17 -35.79 -85.56
CA GLN A 87 1.05 -36.60 -85.46
C GLN A 87 2.21 -36.01 -86.27
N SER A 88 3.42 -36.49 -85.97
CA SER A 88 4.63 -36.20 -86.75
C SER A 88 4.92 -34.70 -86.96
N GLY A 89 4.63 -33.86 -85.96
CA GLY A 89 4.95 -32.43 -85.98
C GLY A 89 3.97 -31.57 -86.79
N ALA A 90 2.70 -31.95 -86.89
CA ALA A 90 1.69 -31.13 -87.55
C ALA A 90 1.54 -29.75 -86.89
N LEU A 91 1.25 -28.72 -87.69
CA LEU A 91 1.08 -27.34 -87.23
C LEU A 91 -0.29 -26.80 -87.65
N ILE A 92 -1.17 -26.57 -86.70
CA ILE A 92 -2.48 -25.92 -86.90
C ILE A 92 -2.37 -24.48 -86.40
N SER A 93 -2.69 -23.50 -87.22
CA SER A 93 -2.76 -22.08 -86.85
C SER A 93 -4.17 -21.54 -87.08
N ASN A 94 -4.87 -21.16 -86.02
CA ASN A 94 -6.24 -20.67 -86.04
C ASN A 94 -6.32 -19.20 -85.60
N ALA A 95 -6.56 -18.31 -86.55
CA ALA A 95 -6.92 -16.90 -86.35
C ALA A 95 -8.42 -16.63 -86.62
N GLY A 96 -9.13 -17.56 -87.27
CA GLY A 96 -10.59 -17.55 -87.45
C GLY A 96 -11.37 -18.25 -86.32
N LEU A 97 -12.53 -18.83 -86.66
CA LEU A 97 -13.36 -19.61 -85.73
C LEU A 97 -13.06 -21.12 -85.89
N TRP A 98 -12.74 -21.79 -84.79
CA TRP A 98 -12.76 -23.26 -84.67
C TRP A 98 -13.88 -23.66 -83.73
N ASP A 99 -14.98 -24.17 -84.26
CA ASP A 99 -16.21 -24.52 -83.54
C ASP A 99 -16.33 -26.03 -83.32
N ALA A 100 -16.08 -26.48 -82.11
CA ALA A 100 -16.37 -27.81 -81.58
C ALA A 100 -17.88 -27.97 -81.36
N ARG A 101 -18.53 -28.70 -82.27
CA ARG A 101 -20.00 -28.85 -82.33
C ARG A 101 -20.46 -30.23 -81.82
N SER A 102 -19.61 -30.93 -81.08
CA SER A 102 -19.89 -32.22 -80.41
C SER A 102 -18.98 -32.38 -79.18
N ASP A 103 -18.98 -33.55 -78.53
CA ASP A 103 -18.01 -33.89 -77.49
C ASP A 103 -16.75 -34.47 -78.16
N ASN A 104 -15.94 -33.56 -78.71
CA ASN A 104 -14.83 -33.93 -79.59
C ASN A 104 -13.53 -34.29 -78.83
N ALA A 105 -12.61 -35.01 -79.47
CA ALA A 105 -11.30 -35.31 -78.89
C ALA A 105 -10.16 -34.97 -79.85
N LEU A 106 -9.24 -34.10 -79.41
CA LEU A 106 -8.02 -33.74 -80.14
C LEU A 106 -6.85 -34.56 -79.58
N VAL A 107 -6.36 -35.53 -80.36
CA VAL A 107 -5.48 -36.58 -79.85
C VAL A 107 -4.11 -36.50 -80.52
N ASN A 108 -3.04 -36.65 -79.74
CA ASN A 108 -1.70 -36.86 -80.29
C ASN A 108 -1.50 -38.35 -80.62
N ASN A 109 -1.12 -38.66 -81.86
CA ASN A 109 -0.92 -40.04 -82.33
C ASN A 109 0.57 -40.40 -82.56
N GLY A 110 1.50 -39.65 -81.93
CA GLY A 110 2.93 -39.96 -81.93
C GLY A 110 3.77 -39.17 -82.94
N GLY A 111 5.08 -39.45 -82.96
CA GLY A 111 6.08 -38.67 -83.71
C GLY A 111 6.49 -37.37 -82.99
N ALA A 112 7.05 -36.41 -83.73
CA ALA A 112 7.34 -35.08 -83.20
C ALA A 112 6.05 -34.41 -82.67
N THR A 113 6.13 -33.68 -81.55
CA THR A 113 4.97 -33.05 -80.93
C THR A 113 4.30 -32.06 -81.88
N SER A 114 3.03 -32.26 -82.16
CA SER A 114 2.24 -31.37 -83.01
C SER A 114 1.79 -30.13 -82.23
N THR A 115 1.62 -29.01 -82.93
CA THR A 115 1.27 -27.71 -82.34
C THR A 115 -0.07 -27.19 -82.87
N PHE A 116 -0.90 -26.68 -81.97
CA PHE A 116 -2.12 -25.93 -82.30
C PHE A 116 -1.97 -24.51 -81.74
N ASN A 117 -1.81 -23.52 -82.61
CA ASN A 117 -1.72 -22.10 -82.29
C ASN A 117 -3.10 -21.44 -82.47
N ASN A 118 -3.72 -20.94 -81.41
CA ASN A 118 -4.99 -20.22 -81.45
C ASN A 118 -4.79 -18.73 -81.13
N SER A 119 -4.92 -17.87 -82.13
CA SER A 119 -5.05 -16.41 -81.98
C SER A 119 -6.49 -15.92 -82.23
N GLY A 120 -7.35 -16.76 -82.79
CA GLY A 120 -8.77 -16.51 -83.04
C GLY A 120 -9.68 -17.02 -81.94
N ILE A 121 -10.75 -17.75 -82.30
CA ILE A 121 -11.71 -18.34 -81.35
C ILE A 121 -11.65 -19.86 -81.45
N PHE A 122 -11.40 -20.54 -80.33
CA PHE A 122 -11.67 -21.97 -80.16
C PHE A 122 -12.94 -22.11 -79.30
N ARG A 123 -14.04 -22.53 -79.92
CA ARG A 123 -15.38 -22.55 -79.32
C ARG A 123 -15.88 -23.97 -79.13
N LYS A 124 -16.64 -24.22 -78.06
CA LYS A 124 -17.59 -25.33 -77.96
C LYS A 124 -19.01 -24.77 -77.95
N SER A 125 -19.76 -24.98 -79.02
CA SER A 125 -21.12 -24.44 -79.18
C SER A 125 -22.23 -25.47 -78.98
N VAL A 126 -21.92 -26.76 -79.07
CA VAL A 126 -22.89 -27.86 -78.96
C VAL A 126 -22.31 -29.01 -78.13
N GLY A 127 -23.19 -29.81 -77.52
CA GLY A 127 -22.83 -30.94 -76.65
C GLY A 127 -22.71 -30.53 -75.19
N VAL A 128 -23.13 -31.43 -74.30
CA VAL A 128 -23.11 -31.20 -72.85
C VAL A 128 -21.90 -31.84 -72.16
N GLY A 129 -21.21 -32.77 -72.84
CA GLY A 129 -20.00 -33.42 -72.35
C GLY A 129 -18.74 -32.59 -72.60
N SER A 130 -17.60 -33.28 -72.70
CA SER A 130 -16.29 -32.65 -72.78
C SER A 130 -15.73 -32.70 -74.19
N THR A 131 -15.26 -31.55 -74.68
CA THR A 131 -14.29 -31.50 -75.78
C THR A 131 -12.89 -31.57 -75.16
N SER A 132 -12.13 -32.64 -75.42
CA SER A 132 -10.83 -32.90 -74.78
C SER A 132 -9.65 -32.53 -75.69
N ILE A 133 -8.68 -31.82 -75.11
CA ILE A 133 -7.41 -31.48 -75.74
C ILE A 133 -6.31 -32.37 -75.13
N GLY A 134 -5.87 -33.35 -75.92
CA GLY A 134 -4.84 -34.32 -75.57
C GLY A 134 -3.40 -33.76 -75.66
N SER A 135 -2.40 -34.64 -75.59
CA SER A 135 -0.97 -34.31 -75.45
C SER A 135 -0.30 -33.72 -76.70
N ILE A 136 -0.88 -32.64 -77.23
CA ILE A 136 -0.30 -31.75 -78.25
C ILE A 136 0.18 -30.45 -77.59
N ALA A 137 1.04 -29.68 -78.26
CA ALA A 137 1.39 -28.33 -77.85
C ALA A 137 0.26 -27.36 -78.23
N PHE A 138 -0.62 -27.02 -77.29
CA PHE A 138 -1.69 -26.05 -77.54
C PHE A 138 -1.25 -24.67 -77.06
N VAL A 139 -1.11 -23.69 -77.96
CA VAL A 139 -0.67 -22.33 -77.63
C VAL A 139 -1.80 -21.37 -77.94
N ASN A 140 -2.23 -20.58 -76.96
CA ASN A 140 -3.36 -19.66 -77.10
C ASN A 140 -2.97 -18.22 -76.80
N SER A 141 -3.36 -17.29 -77.67
CA SER A 141 -3.39 -15.84 -77.41
C SER A 141 -4.76 -15.22 -77.76
N GLY A 142 -5.72 -16.04 -78.19
CA GLY A 142 -7.09 -15.63 -78.53
C GLY A 142 -8.14 -16.06 -77.51
N THR A 143 -9.36 -16.32 -77.98
CA THR A 143 -10.51 -16.68 -77.14
C THR A 143 -10.72 -18.20 -77.08
N ILE A 144 -10.93 -18.72 -75.87
CA ILE A 144 -11.50 -20.03 -75.59
C ILE A 144 -12.95 -19.81 -75.14
N ASP A 145 -13.92 -20.26 -75.93
CA ASP A 145 -15.36 -19.96 -75.75
C ASP A 145 -16.14 -21.25 -75.50
N ALA A 146 -16.32 -21.61 -74.23
CA ALA A 146 -17.15 -22.75 -73.83
C ALA A 146 -18.60 -22.28 -73.66
N GLN A 147 -19.41 -22.26 -74.73
CA GLN A 147 -20.81 -21.83 -74.64
C GLN A 147 -21.70 -22.87 -73.94
N THR A 148 -21.32 -24.14 -74.04
CA THR A 148 -21.97 -25.30 -73.42
C THR A 148 -20.93 -26.35 -73.03
N GLY A 149 -21.28 -27.25 -72.10
CA GLY A 149 -20.43 -28.37 -71.70
C GLY A 149 -19.07 -27.95 -71.15
N VAL A 150 -18.04 -28.78 -71.40
CA VAL A 150 -16.67 -28.56 -70.92
C VAL A 150 -15.68 -28.51 -72.08
N ILE A 151 -14.74 -27.57 -72.05
CA ILE A 151 -13.47 -27.66 -72.79
C ILE A 151 -12.40 -28.08 -71.79
N ASP A 152 -11.81 -29.26 -71.97
CA ASP A 152 -10.87 -29.87 -71.02
C ASP A 152 -9.46 -29.98 -71.61
N PHE A 153 -8.52 -29.27 -71.00
CA PHE A 153 -7.09 -29.36 -71.31
C PHE A 153 -6.43 -30.41 -70.42
N GLY A 154 -6.42 -31.66 -70.89
CA GLY A 154 -5.85 -32.81 -70.17
C GLY A 154 -4.47 -33.26 -70.66
N GLY A 155 -3.98 -32.70 -71.77
CA GLY A 155 -2.75 -33.16 -72.45
C GLY A 155 -1.41 -32.84 -71.78
N GLY A 156 -1.38 -31.85 -70.87
CA GLY A 156 -0.18 -31.46 -70.12
C GLY A 156 0.83 -30.56 -70.85
N ASN A 157 0.49 -30.06 -72.04
CA ASN A 157 1.34 -29.17 -72.83
C ASN A 157 0.52 -28.02 -73.44
N VAL A 158 -0.13 -27.22 -72.58
CA VAL A 158 -0.87 -26.02 -72.99
C VAL A 158 -0.19 -24.75 -72.49
N THR A 159 -0.12 -23.73 -73.34
CA THR A 159 0.42 -22.41 -73.03
C THR A 159 -0.62 -21.34 -73.36
N PHE A 160 -1.05 -20.59 -72.35
CA PHE A 160 -1.90 -19.42 -72.48
C PHE A 160 -1.04 -18.16 -72.40
N ASN A 161 -0.83 -17.50 -73.53
CA ASN A 161 -0.13 -16.23 -73.61
C ASN A 161 -1.05 -15.05 -73.29
N ALA A 162 -0.44 -13.89 -73.06
CA ALA A 162 -1.11 -12.63 -72.80
C ALA A 162 -2.20 -12.35 -73.84
N GLY A 163 -3.38 -11.92 -73.37
CA GLY A 163 -4.56 -11.68 -74.20
C GLY A 163 -5.53 -12.87 -74.30
N THR A 164 -5.17 -14.02 -73.74
CA THR A 164 -6.10 -15.17 -73.63
C THR A 164 -7.40 -14.77 -72.93
N GLN A 165 -8.54 -15.16 -73.50
CA GLN A 165 -9.87 -14.93 -72.91
C GLN A 165 -10.62 -16.24 -72.75
N PHE A 166 -11.04 -16.58 -71.53
CA PHE A 166 -11.94 -17.69 -71.23
C PHE A 166 -13.35 -17.16 -71.06
N THR A 167 -14.25 -17.56 -71.97
CA THR A 167 -15.61 -17.02 -72.09
C THR A 167 -16.63 -18.14 -72.25
N GLY A 168 -17.92 -17.76 -72.23
CA GLY A 168 -19.06 -18.67 -72.39
C GLY A 168 -19.65 -19.17 -71.06
N ALA A 169 -20.85 -19.74 -71.13
CA ALA A 169 -21.61 -20.21 -69.97
C ALA A 169 -21.22 -21.63 -69.49
N GLY A 170 -20.55 -22.41 -70.33
CA GLY A 170 -19.94 -23.69 -70.00
C GLY A 170 -18.64 -23.52 -69.20
N LEU A 171 -17.90 -24.61 -69.02
CA LEU A 171 -16.69 -24.66 -68.19
C LEU A 171 -15.44 -24.81 -69.07
N THR A 172 -14.41 -24.00 -68.83
CA THR A 172 -13.05 -24.33 -69.29
C THR A 172 -12.28 -24.93 -68.12
N ARG A 173 -11.82 -26.17 -68.26
CA ARG A 173 -11.11 -26.90 -67.21
C ARG A 173 -9.71 -27.28 -67.64
N ILE A 174 -8.76 -27.19 -66.71
CA ILE A 174 -7.40 -27.71 -66.87
C ILE A 174 -7.17 -28.83 -65.84
N THR A 175 -6.88 -30.02 -66.34
CA THR A 175 -6.67 -31.24 -65.52
C THR A 175 -5.23 -31.74 -65.52
N SER A 176 -4.34 -31.10 -66.27
CA SER A 176 -2.90 -31.40 -66.35
C SER A 176 -2.06 -30.11 -66.42
N ASN A 177 -0.75 -30.24 -66.68
CA ASN A 177 0.18 -29.10 -66.66
C ASN A 177 -0.16 -28.01 -67.70
N ALA A 178 -0.04 -26.74 -67.30
CA ALA A 178 -0.28 -25.58 -68.15
C ALA A 178 0.65 -24.41 -67.80
N SER A 179 0.96 -23.57 -68.78
CA SER A 179 1.70 -22.32 -68.60
C SER A 179 0.82 -21.10 -68.88
N PHE A 180 0.94 -20.05 -68.07
CA PHE A 180 0.24 -18.78 -68.20
C PHE A 180 1.25 -17.64 -68.27
N ASN A 181 1.38 -17.01 -69.44
CA ASN A 181 2.41 -16.00 -69.72
C ASN A 181 1.76 -14.62 -69.91
N GLY A 182 1.55 -13.88 -68.82
CA GLY A 182 0.93 -12.56 -68.83
C GLY A 182 -0.56 -12.53 -68.49
N ALA A 183 -1.22 -11.41 -68.80
CA ALA A 183 -2.61 -11.16 -68.43
C ALA A 183 -3.61 -11.98 -69.26
N PHE A 184 -4.62 -12.53 -68.60
CA PHE A 184 -5.75 -13.22 -69.23
C PHE A 184 -7.06 -12.87 -68.53
N THR A 185 -8.19 -13.00 -69.21
CA THR A 185 -9.52 -12.80 -68.62
C THR A 185 -10.27 -14.11 -68.53
N SER A 186 -11.08 -14.28 -67.49
CA SER A 186 -11.87 -15.48 -67.30
C SER A 186 -13.24 -15.21 -66.70
N ALA A 187 -14.26 -15.81 -67.30
CA ALA A 187 -15.58 -15.95 -66.69
C ALA A 187 -15.83 -17.37 -66.12
N ASN A 188 -15.06 -18.37 -66.57
CA ASN A 188 -15.39 -19.79 -66.39
C ASN A 188 -14.18 -20.74 -66.35
N LEU A 189 -12.99 -20.26 -65.99
CA LEU A 189 -11.79 -21.12 -65.89
C LEU A 189 -11.76 -21.85 -64.55
N ARG A 190 -11.48 -23.16 -64.60
CA ARG A 190 -11.19 -24.01 -63.43
C ARG A 190 -9.84 -24.71 -63.55
N LEU A 191 -8.97 -24.46 -62.58
CA LEU A 191 -7.72 -25.16 -62.34
C LEU A 191 -8.03 -26.38 -61.45
N GLN A 192 -7.89 -27.60 -61.98
CA GLN A 192 -8.33 -28.83 -61.31
C GLN A 192 -7.23 -29.83 -61.00
N GLY A 193 -6.18 -29.91 -61.82
CA GLY A 193 -5.04 -30.80 -61.56
C GLY A 193 -3.84 -30.45 -62.43
N GLY A 194 -2.65 -30.83 -61.97
CA GLY A 194 -1.36 -30.52 -62.62
C GLY A 194 -0.63 -29.32 -62.02
N THR A 195 0.46 -28.93 -62.68
CA THR A 195 1.27 -27.75 -62.35
C THR A 195 0.94 -26.60 -63.30
N PHE A 196 0.56 -25.46 -62.72
CA PHE A 196 0.22 -24.23 -63.44
C PHE A 196 1.33 -23.20 -63.27
N THR A 197 2.16 -23.05 -64.30
CA THR A 197 3.34 -22.17 -64.27
C THR A 197 2.96 -20.75 -64.68
N GLY A 198 3.14 -19.79 -63.77
CA GLY A 198 2.92 -18.37 -64.02
C GLY A 198 4.20 -17.68 -64.48
N GLY A 199 4.25 -17.27 -65.75
CA GLY A 199 5.24 -16.34 -66.28
C GLY A 199 4.70 -14.92 -66.22
N ALA A 200 4.60 -14.34 -65.02
CA ALA A 200 3.89 -13.09 -64.72
C ALA A 200 2.38 -13.15 -65.08
N ALA A 201 1.71 -14.22 -64.66
CA ALA A 201 0.29 -14.42 -64.91
C ALA A 201 -0.56 -13.38 -64.16
N GLN A 202 -1.48 -12.70 -64.85
CA GLN A 202 -2.44 -11.78 -64.22
C GLN A 202 -3.88 -12.24 -64.47
N ILE A 203 -4.57 -12.60 -63.39
CA ILE A 203 -5.98 -13.01 -63.42
C ILE A 203 -6.86 -11.78 -63.60
N GLY A 204 -7.57 -11.73 -64.73
CA GLY A 204 -8.75 -10.93 -64.97
C GLY A 204 -10.01 -11.80 -64.84
N GLY A 205 -11.05 -11.29 -64.20
CA GLY A 205 -12.31 -11.98 -63.93
C GLY A 205 -12.22 -12.96 -62.75
N THR A 206 -12.90 -14.10 -62.86
CA THR A 206 -12.98 -15.12 -61.81
C THR A 206 -12.35 -16.43 -62.26
N VAL A 207 -11.44 -16.97 -61.44
CA VAL A 207 -10.82 -18.28 -61.67
C VAL A 207 -11.08 -19.19 -60.46
N ALA A 208 -11.58 -20.40 -60.72
CA ALA A 208 -11.77 -21.42 -59.68
C ALA A 208 -10.53 -22.31 -59.55
N PHE A 209 -9.91 -22.31 -58.37
CA PHE A 209 -8.84 -23.23 -57.99
C PHE A 209 -9.43 -24.37 -57.18
N SER A 210 -9.40 -25.56 -57.75
CA SER A 210 -9.99 -26.76 -57.16
C SER A 210 -9.00 -27.88 -56.90
N GLY A 211 -7.80 -27.82 -57.47
CA GLY A 211 -6.72 -28.77 -57.25
C GLY A 211 -5.51 -28.48 -58.14
N GLY A 212 -4.34 -29.01 -57.77
CA GLY A 212 -3.07 -28.80 -58.48
C GLY A 212 -2.15 -27.79 -57.77
N ALA A 213 -1.07 -27.40 -58.44
CA ALA A 213 -0.05 -26.50 -57.90
C ALA A 213 0.12 -25.24 -58.75
N LEU A 214 0.03 -24.06 -58.15
CA LEU A 214 0.54 -22.83 -58.77
C LEU A 214 2.05 -22.76 -58.55
N THR A 215 2.81 -22.41 -59.59
CA THR A 215 4.25 -22.13 -59.57
C THR A 215 4.54 -20.81 -60.28
N GLY A 216 5.69 -20.18 -60.04
CA GLY A 216 6.04 -18.90 -60.66
C GLY A 216 5.22 -17.72 -60.14
N ASP A 217 5.10 -16.67 -60.96
CA ASP A 217 4.52 -15.39 -60.56
C ASP A 217 3.05 -15.28 -60.98
N TRP A 218 2.19 -15.03 -59.99
CA TRP A 218 0.75 -14.86 -60.16
C TRP A 218 0.27 -13.58 -59.50
N THR A 219 -0.62 -12.85 -60.16
CA THR A 219 -1.32 -11.70 -59.60
C THR A 219 -2.82 -11.83 -59.81
N VAL A 220 -3.61 -11.67 -58.75
CA VAL A 220 -5.05 -11.41 -58.85
C VAL A 220 -5.23 -9.91 -58.87
N ALA A 221 -5.56 -9.35 -60.03
CA ALA A 221 -5.65 -7.90 -60.20
C ALA A 221 -6.81 -7.29 -59.40
N GLY A 222 -6.78 -5.97 -59.21
CA GLY A 222 -7.86 -5.23 -58.52
C GLY A 222 -9.25 -5.53 -59.09
N GLY A 223 -10.20 -5.81 -58.20
CA GLY A 223 -11.58 -6.17 -58.55
C GLY A 223 -11.78 -7.59 -59.11
N GLN A 224 -10.73 -8.42 -59.18
CA GLN A 224 -10.77 -9.78 -59.72
C GLN A 224 -10.76 -10.82 -58.59
N THR A 225 -11.09 -12.07 -58.91
CA THR A 225 -11.31 -13.10 -57.90
C THR A 225 -10.61 -14.42 -58.21
N LEU A 226 -9.87 -14.95 -57.24
CA LEU A 226 -9.45 -16.35 -57.19
C LEU A 226 -10.32 -17.07 -56.16
N LEU A 227 -11.03 -18.13 -56.58
CA LEU A 227 -11.92 -18.90 -55.72
C LEU A 227 -11.26 -20.23 -55.33
N GLY A 228 -11.05 -20.47 -54.04
CA GLY A 228 -10.72 -21.80 -53.53
C GLY A 228 -11.98 -22.63 -53.37
N VAL A 229 -12.16 -23.66 -54.19
CA VAL A 229 -13.36 -24.53 -54.19
C VAL A 229 -13.00 -25.99 -53.91
N GLY A 230 -14.01 -26.78 -53.52
CA GLY A 230 -13.85 -28.20 -53.23
C GLY A 230 -13.31 -28.99 -54.43
N GLY A 231 -12.46 -29.97 -54.15
CA GLY A 231 -11.82 -30.80 -55.16
C GLY A 231 -10.60 -31.56 -54.61
N GLY A 232 -9.45 -31.42 -55.26
CA GLY A 232 -8.18 -31.96 -54.82
C GLY A 232 -7.35 -30.97 -53.98
N ASN A 233 -6.17 -31.43 -53.56
CA ASN A 233 -5.22 -30.59 -52.83
C ASN A 233 -4.74 -29.42 -53.69
N LYS A 234 -4.66 -28.25 -53.06
CA LYS A 234 -4.30 -26.97 -53.67
C LYS A 234 -2.97 -26.51 -53.11
N PHE A 235 -1.98 -26.33 -53.98
CA PHE A 235 -0.62 -25.99 -53.60
C PHE A 235 -0.19 -24.63 -54.17
N LEU A 236 0.55 -23.86 -53.37
CA LEU A 236 1.51 -22.89 -53.86
C LEU A 236 2.89 -23.53 -53.74
N SER A 237 3.64 -23.64 -54.84
CA SER A 237 4.91 -24.37 -54.87
C SER A 237 6.02 -23.53 -55.49
N GLY A 238 6.83 -22.88 -54.65
CA GLY A 238 7.78 -21.85 -55.09
C GLY A 238 7.10 -20.72 -55.86
N ALA A 239 5.82 -20.45 -55.55
CA ALA A 239 5.02 -19.44 -56.23
C ALA A 239 5.03 -18.12 -55.48
N ALA A 240 4.96 -17.00 -56.21
CA ALA A 240 4.67 -15.68 -55.68
C ALA A 240 3.26 -15.28 -56.10
N LEU A 241 2.31 -15.31 -55.16
CA LEU A 241 0.91 -14.95 -55.39
C LEU A 241 0.62 -13.57 -54.78
N THR A 242 0.47 -12.56 -55.63
CA THR A 242 0.10 -11.19 -55.23
C THR A 242 -1.42 -11.00 -55.34
N GLN A 243 -2.09 -10.72 -54.22
CA GLN A 243 -3.55 -10.55 -54.13
C GLN A 243 -3.94 -9.07 -54.04
N GLN A 244 -4.18 -8.42 -55.18
CA GLN A 244 -4.75 -7.07 -55.28
C GLN A 244 -6.29 -7.09 -55.42
N GLY A 245 -6.86 -8.23 -55.80
CA GLY A 245 -8.31 -8.49 -55.81
C GLY A 245 -8.78 -9.25 -54.57
N SER A 246 -9.51 -10.35 -54.77
CA SER A 246 -10.02 -11.20 -53.68
C SER A 246 -9.59 -12.66 -53.85
N LEU A 247 -9.09 -13.27 -52.78
CA LEU A 247 -9.01 -14.71 -52.62
C LEU A 247 -10.15 -15.16 -51.69
N LEU A 248 -11.18 -15.81 -52.23
CA LEU A 248 -12.31 -16.30 -51.44
C LEU A 248 -12.19 -17.81 -51.29
N TRP A 249 -12.01 -18.29 -50.06
CA TRP A 249 -11.79 -19.69 -49.75
C TRP A 249 -13.09 -20.35 -49.28
N GLN A 250 -13.76 -21.07 -50.18
CA GLN A 250 -15.10 -21.65 -50.03
C GLN A 250 -15.09 -23.14 -49.69
N THR A 251 -13.91 -23.71 -49.42
CA THR A 251 -13.72 -25.12 -49.12
C THR A 251 -13.04 -25.31 -47.77
N THR A 252 -13.28 -26.45 -47.13
CA THR A 252 -12.58 -26.86 -45.91
C THR A 252 -11.17 -27.39 -46.17
N ASP A 253 -10.81 -27.59 -47.45
CA ASP A 253 -9.47 -28.02 -47.84
C ASP A 253 -8.43 -26.98 -47.40
N SER A 254 -7.28 -27.44 -46.92
CA SER A 254 -6.17 -26.54 -46.64
C SER A 254 -5.51 -26.03 -47.93
N LEU A 255 -4.98 -24.80 -47.89
CA LEU A 255 -4.03 -24.33 -48.89
C LEU A 255 -2.63 -24.72 -48.40
N PHE A 256 -1.94 -25.54 -49.18
CA PHE A 256 -0.59 -26.00 -48.87
C PHE A 256 0.43 -25.09 -49.55
N LEU A 257 1.31 -24.47 -48.77
CA LEU A 257 2.40 -23.65 -49.27
C LEU A 257 3.71 -24.44 -49.10
N GLN A 258 4.53 -24.54 -50.13
CA GLN A 258 5.79 -25.28 -50.09
C GLN A 258 6.91 -24.58 -50.86
N SER A 259 8.15 -24.98 -50.58
CA SER A 259 9.34 -24.53 -51.33
C SER A 259 9.50 -23.00 -51.34
N GLY A 260 9.27 -22.33 -50.21
CA GLY A 260 9.46 -20.89 -50.07
C GLY A 260 8.41 -20.04 -50.79
N SER A 261 7.18 -20.54 -50.97
CA SER A 261 6.11 -19.79 -51.61
C SER A 261 5.74 -18.52 -50.83
N GLY A 262 5.37 -17.46 -51.53
CA GLY A 262 4.90 -16.19 -50.96
C GLY A 262 3.43 -15.92 -51.35
N LEU A 263 2.62 -15.58 -50.35
CA LEU A 263 1.28 -15.02 -50.52
C LEU A 263 1.28 -13.58 -49.99
N ASP A 264 1.20 -12.61 -50.89
CA ASP A 264 1.15 -11.17 -50.55
C ASP A 264 -0.28 -10.64 -50.68
N ASN A 265 -0.95 -10.44 -49.55
CA ASN A 265 -2.29 -9.89 -49.48
C ASN A 265 -2.28 -8.37 -49.42
N GLN A 266 -2.67 -7.73 -50.52
CA GLN A 266 -2.79 -6.27 -50.65
C GLN A 266 -4.26 -5.80 -50.66
N SER A 267 -5.24 -6.73 -50.63
CA SER A 267 -6.67 -6.42 -50.66
C SER A 267 -7.50 -7.35 -49.77
N LEU A 268 -7.95 -8.52 -50.24
CA LEU A 268 -8.79 -9.43 -49.44
C LEU A 268 -8.36 -10.90 -49.59
N VAL A 269 -8.12 -11.56 -48.46
CA VAL A 269 -8.13 -13.01 -48.30
C VAL A 269 -9.22 -13.37 -47.30
N GLU A 270 -10.22 -14.13 -47.71
CA GLU A 270 -11.42 -14.42 -46.91
C GLU A 270 -11.66 -15.93 -46.80
N PHE A 271 -11.74 -16.44 -45.56
CA PHE A 271 -12.22 -17.78 -45.25
C PHE A 271 -13.75 -17.78 -45.16
N GLN A 272 -14.40 -18.32 -46.19
CA GLN A 272 -15.84 -18.56 -46.23
C GLN A 272 -16.21 -19.97 -45.73
N ALA A 273 -15.22 -20.87 -45.67
CA ALA A 273 -15.28 -22.17 -44.99
C ALA A 273 -14.05 -22.34 -44.08
N SER A 274 -14.20 -23.12 -43.02
CA SER A 274 -13.14 -23.35 -42.03
C SER A 274 -11.98 -24.13 -42.65
N ALA A 275 -10.80 -23.51 -42.71
CA ALA A 275 -9.64 -24.04 -43.42
C ALA A 275 -8.33 -23.52 -42.81
N SER A 276 -7.21 -24.07 -43.30
CA SER A 276 -5.87 -23.74 -42.83
C SER A 276 -4.93 -23.37 -43.98
N LEU A 277 -4.01 -22.45 -43.70
CA LEU A 277 -2.82 -22.22 -44.51
C LEU A 277 -1.66 -23.00 -43.88
N VAL A 278 -1.08 -23.94 -44.60
CA VAL A 278 -0.16 -24.93 -44.03
C VAL A 278 1.14 -24.97 -44.82
N ASN A 279 2.28 -24.99 -44.12
CA ASN A 279 3.56 -25.23 -44.79
C ASN A 279 3.75 -26.74 -45.04
N ASN A 280 3.97 -27.12 -46.29
CA ASN A 280 4.09 -28.50 -46.77
C ASN A 280 5.54 -28.86 -47.17
N GLY A 281 6.52 -28.36 -46.42
CA GLY A 281 7.94 -28.68 -46.60
C GLY A 281 8.72 -27.73 -47.53
N GLY A 282 10.03 -27.95 -47.60
CA GLY A 282 10.98 -27.04 -48.26
C GLY A 282 11.31 -25.81 -47.41
N ALA A 283 11.81 -24.75 -48.05
CA ALA A 283 12.02 -23.45 -47.40
C ALA A 283 10.69 -22.91 -46.85
N THR A 284 10.73 -22.23 -45.69
CA THR A 284 9.54 -21.70 -45.02
C THR A 284 8.79 -20.73 -45.92
N SER A 285 7.53 -21.04 -46.19
CA SER A 285 6.64 -20.18 -46.97
C SER A 285 6.16 -18.98 -46.14
N SER A 286 5.80 -17.89 -46.81
CA SER A 286 5.39 -16.63 -46.18
C SER A 286 4.00 -16.16 -46.60
N PHE A 287 3.30 -15.51 -45.67
CA PHE A 287 2.10 -14.73 -45.90
C PHE A 287 2.37 -13.31 -45.42
N THR A 288 2.31 -12.33 -46.32
CA THR A 288 2.36 -10.90 -45.97
C THR A 288 0.97 -10.29 -46.06
N ASN A 289 0.53 -9.56 -45.04
CA ASN A 289 -0.78 -8.93 -44.95
C ASN A 289 -0.64 -7.40 -44.89
N SER A 290 -0.99 -6.73 -45.99
CA SER A 290 -1.17 -5.27 -46.05
C SER A 290 -2.64 -4.89 -46.31
N GLY A 291 -3.46 -5.83 -46.77
CA GLY A 291 -4.92 -5.71 -46.90
C GLY A 291 -5.69 -6.28 -45.71
N THR A 292 -6.81 -6.94 -46.00
CA THR A 292 -7.69 -7.60 -45.02
C THR A 292 -7.58 -9.12 -45.12
N LEU A 293 -7.25 -9.76 -44.00
CA LEU A 293 -7.46 -11.19 -43.77
C LEU A 293 -8.75 -11.34 -42.98
N ARG A 294 -9.72 -12.12 -43.47
CA ARG A 294 -11.03 -12.27 -42.84
C ARG A 294 -11.45 -13.72 -42.68
N ALA A 295 -12.14 -14.01 -41.58
CA ALA A 295 -12.92 -15.24 -41.42
C ALA A 295 -14.39 -14.89 -41.20
N LEU A 296 -15.30 -15.45 -42.02
CA LEU A 296 -16.74 -15.21 -41.88
C LEU A 296 -17.29 -15.77 -40.56
N ALA A 297 -18.48 -15.29 -40.17
CA ALA A 297 -19.17 -15.75 -38.97
C ALA A 297 -19.33 -17.29 -38.97
N GLY A 298 -19.02 -17.90 -37.83
CA GLY A 298 -19.04 -19.37 -37.66
C GLY A 298 -17.87 -20.11 -38.30
N GLN A 299 -16.95 -19.44 -39.01
CA GLN A 299 -15.80 -20.08 -39.64
C GLN A 299 -14.50 -19.84 -38.87
N VAL A 300 -13.57 -20.78 -39.02
CA VAL A 300 -12.21 -20.69 -38.46
C VAL A 300 -11.19 -20.68 -39.59
N GLY A 301 -10.51 -19.55 -39.76
CA GLY A 301 -9.32 -19.44 -40.60
C GLY A 301 -8.07 -19.65 -39.76
N THR A 302 -7.28 -20.69 -40.04
CA THR A 302 -6.04 -20.97 -39.30
C THR A 302 -4.82 -20.64 -40.15
N VAL A 303 -3.96 -19.76 -39.62
CA VAL A 303 -2.61 -19.57 -40.12
C VAL A 303 -1.69 -20.54 -39.38
N GLY A 304 -1.35 -21.64 -40.05
CA GLY A 304 -0.50 -22.71 -39.54
C GLY A 304 0.99 -22.36 -39.62
N SER A 305 1.83 -23.36 -39.82
CA SER A 305 3.30 -23.33 -39.78
C SER A 305 4.00 -22.54 -40.92
N ILE A 306 3.43 -21.42 -41.35
CA ILE A 306 4.02 -20.46 -42.29
C ILE A 306 4.50 -19.19 -41.55
N ALA A 307 5.42 -18.44 -42.17
CA ALA A 307 5.81 -17.12 -41.68
C ALA A 307 4.71 -16.11 -42.00
N PHE A 308 4.00 -15.62 -40.99
CA PHE A 308 2.96 -14.61 -41.18
C PHE A 308 3.50 -13.23 -40.78
N VAL A 309 3.32 -12.23 -41.63
CA VAL A 309 3.74 -10.85 -41.38
C VAL A 309 2.57 -9.92 -41.70
N SER A 310 2.09 -9.16 -40.72
CA SER A 310 1.13 -8.06 -40.93
C SER A 310 1.86 -6.73 -40.94
N ASN A 311 1.79 -6.01 -42.07
CA ASN A 311 2.40 -4.70 -42.31
C ASN A 311 1.33 -3.61 -42.37
N GLY A 312 0.62 -3.39 -41.26
CA GLY A 312 -0.51 -2.45 -41.23
C GLY A 312 -1.84 -3.03 -41.73
N GLY A 313 -1.88 -4.34 -42.01
CA GLY A 313 -3.08 -5.03 -42.46
C GLY A 313 -4.14 -5.23 -41.36
N THR A 314 -5.35 -5.55 -41.79
CA THR A 314 -6.50 -5.85 -40.92
C THR A 314 -6.71 -7.35 -40.80
N MET A 315 -6.90 -7.83 -39.58
CA MET A 315 -7.38 -9.17 -39.24
C MET A 315 -8.84 -9.04 -38.78
N ASP A 316 -9.78 -9.20 -39.71
CA ASP A 316 -11.21 -9.04 -39.51
C ASP A 316 -11.86 -10.40 -39.17
N ALA A 317 -11.91 -10.71 -37.88
CA ALA A 317 -12.50 -11.96 -37.41
C ALA A 317 -13.99 -11.77 -37.14
N LEU A 318 -14.85 -12.10 -38.11
CA LEU A 318 -16.30 -12.25 -37.86
C LEU A 318 -16.60 -13.62 -37.21
N GLY A 319 -15.80 -14.63 -37.54
CA GLY A 319 -15.74 -15.93 -36.86
C GLY A 319 -14.50 -16.06 -35.97
N THR A 320 -13.50 -16.82 -36.40
CA THR A 320 -12.19 -16.86 -35.73
C THR A 320 -11.04 -16.85 -36.73
N LEU A 321 -10.07 -15.98 -36.48
CA LEU A 321 -8.73 -16.09 -37.06
C LEU A 321 -7.79 -16.66 -35.99
N ASN A 322 -7.11 -17.76 -36.30
CA ASN A 322 -6.21 -18.46 -35.39
C ASN A 322 -4.78 -18.45 -35.92
N PHE A 323 -3.85 -17.85 -35.17
CA PHE A 323 -2.43 -17.84 -35.50
C PHE A 323 -1.70 -18.89 -34.65
N ALA A 324 -1.45 -20.05 -35.25
CA ALA A 324 -0.91 -21.25 -34.57
C ALA A 324 0.50 -21.65 -35.03
N GLY A 325 1.09 -20.91 -35.99
CA GLY A 325 2.34 -21.27 -36.66
C GLY A 325 3.65 -21.07 -35.92
N ASN A 326 3.65 -20.46 -34.73
CA ASN A 326 4.85 -20.02 -34.00
C ASN A 326 5.74 -19.01 -34.74
N ASN A 327 5.22 -18.34 -35.77
CA ASN A 327 6.01 -17.46 -36.63
C ASN A 327 5.18 -16.26 -37.14
N ALA A 328 4.30 -15.72 -36.30
CA ALA A 328 3.51 -14.54 -36.62
C ALA A 328 4.24 -13.25 -36.20
N THR A 329 4.28 -12.26 -37.08
CA THR A 329 4.82 -10.93 -36.81
C THR A 329 3.77 -9.88 -37.14
N PHE A 330 3.44 -9.03 -36.17
CA PHE A 330 2.51 -7.92 -36.33
C PHE A 330 3.31 -6.62 -36.21
N ASN A 331 3.54 -5.96 -37.33
CA ASN A 331 4.22 -4.67 -37.37
C ASN A 331 3.23 -3.52 -37.11
N THR A 332 3.77 -2.33 -36.93
CA THR A 332 3.02 -1.10 -36.63
C THR A 332 1.83 -0.92 -37.58
N GLY A 333 0.68 -0.59 -37.02
CA GLY A 333 -0.57 -0.37 -37.74
C GLY A 333 -1.45 -1.61 -37.91
N SER A 334 -1.01 -2.80 -37.47
CA SER A 334 -1.82 -4.02 -37.54
C SER A 334 -3.10 -3.87 -36.72
N GLN A 335 -4.25 -4.24 -37.30
CA GLN A 335 -5.57 -4.04 -36.70
C GLN A 335 -6.32 -5.36 -36.48
N PHE A 336 -6.69 -5.67 -35.25
CA PHE A 336 -7.52 -6.83 -34.89
C PHE A 336 -8.97 -6.36 -34.68
N THR A 337 -9.86 -6.76 -35.58
CA THR A 337 -11.25 -6.27 -35.63
C THR A 337 -12.24 -7.41 -35.82
N GLY A 338 -13.53 -7.08 -35.87
CA GLY A 338 -14.63 -8.02 -36.08
C GLY A 338 -15.33 -8.43 -34.77
N ALA A 339 -16.53 -9.01 -34.90
CA ALA A 339 -17.36 -9.45 -33.78
C ALA A 339 -16.92 -10.79 -33.16
N GLY A 340 -16.09 -11.54 -33.88
CA GLY A 340 -15.52 -12.81 -33.47
C GLY A 340 -14.19 -12.65 -32.73
N VAL A 341 -13.28 -13.60 -32.92
CA VAL A 341 -12.03 -13.69 -32.13
C VAL A 341 -10.80 -13.73 -33.03
N ASN A 342 -9.84 -12.86 -32.75
CA ASN A 342 -8.47 -12.99 -33.24
C ASN A 342 -7.64 -13.69 -32.16
N ARG A 343 -7.39 -14.99 -32.27
CA ARG A 343 -6.63 -15.74 -31.24
C ARG A 343 -5.22 -16.05 -31.71
N ILE A 344 -4.27 -15.96 -30.79
CA ILE A 344 -2.89 -16.39 -30.97
C ILE A 344 -2.63 -17.55 -30.01
N THR A 345 -2.31 -18.71 -30.59
CA THR A 345 -2.01 -19.96 -29.85
C THR A 345 -0.60 -20.47 -30.09
N GLY A 346 0.24 -19.69 -30.77
CA GLY A 346 1.67 -19.92 -30.91
C GLY A 346 2.49 -18.65 -30.67
N ASN A 347 3.79 -18.72 -30.86
CA ASN A 347 4.69 -17.57 -30.72
C ASN A 347 4.37 -16.45 -31.73
N ALA A 348 4.42 -15.21 -31.25
CA ALA A 348 4.21 -14.02 -32.07
C ALA A 348 5.10 -12.85 -31.64
N SER A 349 5.45 -11.99 -32.59
CA SER A 349 6.18 -10.74 -32.37
C SER A 349 5.30 -9.53 -32.68
N PHE A 350 5.39 -8.50 -31.86
CA PHE A 350 4.63 -7.25 -31.99
C PHE A 350 5.60 -6.07 -32.05
N ASN A 351 5.76 -5.49 -33.23
CA ASN A 351 6.77 -4.47 -33.52
C ASN A 351 6.12 -3.09 -33.74
N GLY A 352 5.71 -2.48 -32.62
CA GLY A 352 5.10 -1.15 -32.59
C GLY A 352 3.60 -1.16 -32.29
N ALA A 353 2.91 -0.08 -32.68
CA ALA A 353 1.52 0.13 -32.30
C ALA A 353 0.56 -0.85 -33.01
N ILE A 354 -0.36 -1.44 -32.23
CA ILE A 354 -1.46 -2.27 -32.71
C ILE A 354 -2.79 -1.72 -32.21
N SER A 355 -3.86 -1.94 -32.96
CA SER A 355 -5.23 -1.68 -32.50
C SER A 355 -6.01 -2.98 -32.40
N SER A 356 -6.77 -3.16 -31.32
CA SER A 356 -7.55 -4.38 -31.10
C SER A 356 -8.89 -4.11 -30.46
N SER A 357 -9.94 -4.80 -30.93
CA SER A 357 -11.20 -4.96 -30.20
C SER A 357 -11.44 -6.39 -29.71
N ASN A 358 -10.66 -7.36 -30.18
CA ASN A 358 -10.96 -8.79 -29.99
C ASN A 358 -9.73 -9.73 -30.05
N LEU A 359 -8.51 -9.21 -29.83
CA LEU A 359 -7.29 -10.01 -29.74
C LEU A 359 -7.26 -10.84 -28.45
N ARG A 360 -6.92 -12.12 -28.57
CA ARG A 360 -6.67 -13.05 -27.46
C ARG A 360 -5.28 -13.67 -27.56
N LEU A 361 -4.56 -13.62 -26.44
CA LEU A 361 -3.27 -14.25 -26.23
C LEU A 361 -3.47 -15.48 -25.33
N GLU A 362 -3.46 -16.68 -25.91
CA GLU A 362 -3.90 -17.91 -25.23
C GLU A 362 -2.76 -18.87 -24.88
N ASN A 363 -1.79 -19.03 -25.78
CA ASN A 363 -0.65 -19.92 -25.62
C ASN A 363 0.53 -19.46 -26.50
N GLY A 364 1.73 -19.32 -25.94
CA GLY A 364 2.95 -18.94 -26.67
C GLY A 364 3.77 -17.83 -26.01
N THR A 365 4.83 -17.44 -26.69
CA THR A 365 5.69 -16.30 -26.34
C THR A 365 5.35 -15.10 -27.22
N TYR A 366 4.99 -13.97 -26.61
CA TYR A 366 4.59 -12.73 -27.27
C TYR A 366 5.69 -11.68 -27.08
N THR A 367 6.54 -11.51 -28.10
CA THR A 367 7.71 -10.63 -28.04
C THR A 367 7.35 -9.22 -28.44
N GLY A 368 7.55 -8.25 -27.55
CA GLY A 368 7.35 -6.83 -27.80
C GLY A 368 8.62 -6.14 -28.29
N GLY A 369 8.64 -5.72 -29.55
CA GLY A 369 9.65 -4.83 -30.13
C GLY A 369 9.25 -3.36 -30.01
N GLY A 370 8.77 -2.93 -28.83
CA GLY A 370 8.13 -1.63 -28.63
C GLY A 370 6.62 -1.65 -28.91
N ALA A 371 5.95 -2.73 -28.53
CA ALA A 371 4.53 -2.92 -28.77
C ALA A 371 3.70 -1.89 -27.99
N VAL A 372 2.75 -1.23 -28.65
CA VAL A 372 1.80 -0.31 -28.00
C VAL A 372 0.38 -0.80 -28.25
N ILE A 373 -0.32 -1.18 -27.19
CA ILE A 373 -1.70 -1.66 -27.26
C ILE A 373 -2.65 -0.47 -27.29
N SER A 374 -3.41 -0.35 -28.38
CA SER A 374 -4.61 0.47 -28.48
C SER A 374 -5.86 -0.44 -28.53
N GLY A 375 -6.82 -0.19 -27.65
CA GLY A 375 -8.08 -0.94 -27.52
C GLY A 375 -8.02 -2.01 -26.43
N SER A 376 -8.67 -3.15 -26.68
CA SER A 376 -8.80 -4.26 -25.73
C SER A 376 -8.05 -5.50 -26.19
N VAL A 377 -7.24 -6.07 -25.31
CA VAL A 377 -6.54 -7.35 -25.51
C VAL A 377 -6.83 -8.25 -24.31
N ALA A 378 -7.15 -9.51 -24.56
CA ALA A 378 -7.30 -10.51 -23.51
C ALA A 378 -6.05 -11.39 -23.41
N PHE A 379 -5.42 -11.38 -22.23
CA PHE A 379 -4.31 -12.25 -21.87
C PHE A 379 -4.84 -13.42 -21.07
N LEU A 380 -4.99 -14.57 -21.72
CA LEU A 380 -5.50 -15.81 -21.14
C LEU A 380 -4.34 -16.74 -20.76
N GLY A 381 -3.19 -16.63 -21.42
CA GLY A 381 -2.04 -17.49 -21.14
C GLY A 381 -0.82 -17.26 -22.02
N GLY A 382 0.34 -17.76 -21.58
CA GLY A 382 1.62 -17.63 -22.26
C GLY A 382 2.55 -16.61 -21.60
N ALA A 383 3.64 -16.25 -22.29
CA ALA A 383 4.68 -15.35 -21.79
C ALA A 383 4.77 -14.08 -22.63
N ILE A 384 4.60 -12.93 -22.01
CA ILE A 384 4.95 -11.63 -22.60
C ILE A 384 6.46 -11.39 -22.36
N THR A 385 7.18 -10.98 -23.41
CA THR A 385 8.61 -10.66 -23.36
C THR A 385 8.88 -9.34 -24.09
N GLY A 386 10.04 -8.73 -23.88
CA GLY A 386 10.40 -7.46 -24.53
C GLY A 386 9.59 -6.25 -24.02
N GLY A 387 9.59 -5.17 -24.78
CA GLY A 387 8.98 -3.90 -24.42
C GLY A 387 7.51 -3.79 -24.86
N TRP A 388 6.62 -3.52 -23.91
CA TRP A 388 5.18 -3.33 -24.10
C TRP A 388 4.68 -2.07 -23.39
N GLU A 389 3.74 -1.37 -24.01
CA GLU A 389 2.99 -0.28 -23.41
C GLU A 389 1.48 -0.52 -23.59
N LEU A 390 0.71 -0.42 -22.50
CA LEU A 390 -0.75 -0.26 -22.57
C LEU A 390 -1.05 1.24 -22.57
N GLY A 391 -1.62 1.75 -23.67
CA GLY A 391 -1.92 3.18 -23.83
C GLY A 391 -2.96 3.70 -22.81
N THR A 392 -3.02 5.02 -22.66
CA THR A 392 -4.02 5.67 -21.80
C THR A 392 -5.44 5.39 -22.29
N GLY A 393 -6.34 5.09 -21.34
CA GLY A 393 -7.74 4.73 -21.64
C GLY A 393 -7.94 3.35 -22.29
N GLN A 394 -6.89 2.56 -22.45
CA GLN A 394 -6.94 1.22 -23.05
C GLN A 394 -7.04 0.12 -21.99
N THR A 395 -7.43 -1.09 -22.40
CA THR A 395 -7.68 -2.18 -21.45
C THR A 395 -6.91 -3.45 -21.80
N LEU A 396 -6.17 -3.99 -20.83
CA LEU A 396 -5.62 -5.34 -20.85
C LEU A 396 -6.41 -6.20 -19.87
N LEU A 397 -6.98 -7.31 -20.35
CA LEU A 397 -7.81 -8.21 -19.55
C LEU A 397 -7.02 -9.46 -19.18
N GLY A 398 -6.73 -9.68 -17.90
CA GLY A 398 -6.17 -10.95 -17.40
C GLY A 398 -7.29 -11.92 -17.07
N GLN A 399 -7.64 -12.84 -17.98
CA GLN A 399 -8.81 -13.72 -17.84
C GLN A 399 -8.43 -15.18 -17.60
N ASP A 400 -9.37 -16.01 -17.16
CA ASP A 400 -9.11 -17.43 -16.94
C ASP A 400 -8.63 -18.15 -18.21
N GLY A 401 -7.74 -19.12 -18.00
CA GLY A 401 -6.98 -19.80 -19.05
C GLY A 401 -5.71 -20.42 -18.48
N ASN A 402 -4.63 -20.40 -19.26
CA ASN A 402 -3.34 -20.89 -18.81
C ASN A 402 -2.64 -19.90 -17.84
N ASN A 403 -1.48 -20.31 -17.35
CA ASN A 403 -0.61 -19.44 -16.57
C ASN A 403 -0.08 -18.28 -17.43
N LYS A 404 0.03 -17.12 -16.79
CA LYS A 404 0.40 -15.84 -17.40
C LYS A 404 1.75 -15.41 -16.88
N PHE A 405 2.69 -15.21 -17.79
CA PHE A 405 4.07 -14.88 -17.45
C PHE A 405 4.48 -13.53 -18.04
N LEU A 406 5.21 -12.74 -17.26
CA LEU A 406 6.13 -11.71 -17.76
C LEU A 406 7.54 -12.28 -17.66
N SER A 407 8.26 -12.39 -18.77
CA SER A 407 9.58 -13.02 -18.84
C SER A 407 10.58 -12.15 -19.57
N SER A 408 11.53 -11.55 -18.83
CA SER A 408 12.40 -10.48 -19.34
C SER A 408 11.60 -9.41 -20.10
N ALA A 409 10.45 -9.04 -19.53
CA ALA A 409 9.55 -8.05 -20.09
C ALA A 409 9.74 -6.69 -19.42
N ALA A 410 9.54 -5.62 -20.18
CA ALA A 410 9.34 -4.27 -19.66
C ALA A 410 7.94 -3.82 -20.10
N LEU A 411 6.96 -3.94 -19.20
CA LEU A 411 5.57 -3.58 -19.47
C LEU A 411 5.22 -2.30 -18.72
N VAL A 412 4.87 -1.25 -19.47
CA VAL A 412 4.35 0.00 -18.93
C VAL A 412 2.83 0.01 -19.07
N ASN A 413 2.11 0.04 -17.95
CA ASN A 413 0.66 0.17 -17.93
C ASN A 413 0.26 1.63 -17.71
N LYS A 414 -0.17 2.35 -18.75
CA LYS A 414 -0.80 3.69 -18.62
C LYS A 414 -2.33 3.64 -18.69
N GLY A 415 -2.90 2.47 -19.01
CA GLY A 415 -4.34 2.23 -19.14
C GLY A 415 -4.90 1.51 -17.91
N GLN A 416 -5.85 0.61 -18.15
CA GLN A 416 -6.40 -0.28 -17.14
C GLN A 416 -6.01 -1.73 -17.44
N TRP A 417 -5.28 -2.36 -16.52
CA TRP A 417 -5.12 -3.79 -16.50
C TRP A 417 -6.15 -4.37 -15.51
N LEU A 418 -7.20 -4.98 -16.04
CA LEU A 418 -8.24 -5.62 -15.25
C LEU A 418 -7.94 -7.12 -15.11
N TRP A 419 -7.60 -7.56 -13.91
CA TRP A 419 -7.32 -8.95 -13.58
C TRP A 419 -8.58 -9.65 -13.09
N GLN A 420 -9.08 -10.60 -13.87
CA GLN A 420 -10.33 -11.36 -13.69
C GLN A 420 -10.06 -12.86 -13.58
N SER A 421 -8.87 -13.25 -13.12
CA SER A 421 -8.46 -14.65 -13.02
C SER A 421 -7.98 -14.99 -11.62
N GLY A 422 -8.31 -16.18 -11.15
CA GLY A 422 -7.77 -16.73 -9.90
C GLY A 422 -6.28 -17.12 -9.99
N ASN A 423 -5.75 -17.21 -11.21
CA ASN A 423 -4.35 -17.56 -11.44
C ASN A 423 -3.43 -16.41 -11.01
N SER A 424 -2.25 -16.76 -10.51
CA SER A 424 -1.19 -15.80 -10.20
C SER A 424 -0.58 -15.22 -11.47
N LEU A 425 -0.08 -13.98 -11.38
CA LEU A 425 0.79 -13.40 -12.42
C LEU A 425 2.24 -13.72 -12.04
N PHE A 426 2.92 -14.45 -12.91
CA PHE A 426 4.30 -14.86 -12.70
C PHE A 426 5.25 -13.91 -13.42
N LEU A 427 6.12 -13.24 -12.68
CA LEU A 427 7.19 -12.41 -13.22
C LEU A 427 8.51 -13.18 -13.09
N GLN A 428 9.34 -13.20 -14.12
CA GLN A 428 10.62 -13.90 -14.08
C GLN A 428 11.71 -13.21 -14.88
N SER A 429 12.95 -13.59 -14.63
CA SER A 429 14.13 -13.16 -15.39
C SER A 429 14.27 -11.64 -15.51
N GLY A 430 14.10 -10.93 -14.39
CA GLY A 430 14.29 -9.48 -14.28
C GLY A 430 13.19 -8.65 -14.94
N SER A 431 11.96 -9.16 -15.00
CA SER A 431 10.84 -8.41 -15.60
C SER A 431 10.48 -7.18 -14.78
N VAL A 432 10.04 -6.13 -15.45
CA VAL A 432 9.57 -4.88 -14.86
C VAL A 432 8.13 -4.63 -15.29
N LEU A 433 7.24 -4.52 -14.32
CA LEU A 433 5.88 -4.02 -14.50
C LEU A 433 5.78 -2.62 -13.90
N ASP A 434 5.71 -1.60 -14.74
CA ASP A 434 5.53 -0.20 -14.33
C ASP A 434 4.07 0.20 -14.48
N ASN A 435 3.35 0.27 -13.37
CA ASN A 435 1.96 0.67 -13.29
C ASN A 435 1.82 2.19 -13.09
N GLN A 436 1.58 2.90 -14.18
CA GLN A 436 1.29 4.35 -14.21
C GLN A 436 -0.22 4.65 -14.28
N GLY A 437 -1.02 3.67 -14.73
CA GLY A 437 -2.48 3.72 -14.81
C GLY A 437 -3.16 2.95 -13.67
N SER A 438 -4.05 2.03 -13.99
CA SER A 438 -4.79 1.22 -13.01
C SER A 438 -4.50 -0.27 -13.20
N PHE A 439 -4.16 -0.98 -12.14
CA PHE A 439 -4.10 -2.44 -12.08
C PHE A 439 -5.16 -2.92 -11.07
N VAL A 440 -6.20 -3.59 -11.55
CA VAL A 440 -7.38 -3.94 -10.74
C VAL A 440 -7.44 -5.45 -10.53
N ILE A 441 -7.30 -5.89 -9.28
CA ILE A 441 -7.50 -7.26 -8.85
C ILE A 441 -8.99 -7.46 -8.56
N SER A 442 -9.74 -7.92 -9.56
CA SER A 442 -11.18 -8.23 -9.44
C SER A 442 -11.46 -9.69 -9.05
N THR A 443 -10.45 -10.55 -9.16
CA THR A 443 -10.45 -11.93 -8.67
C THR A 443 -9.13 -12.17 -7.96
N GLY A 444 -9.17 -12.80 -6.78
CA GLY A 444 -7.99 -12.98 -5.95
C GLY A 444 -6.81 -13.62 -6.68
N MET A 445 -5.61 -13.07 -6.50
CA MET A 445 -4.41 -13.46 -7.25
C MET A 445 -3.13 -13.13 -6.45
N SER A 446 -2.00 -13.72 -6.83
CA SER A 446 -0.68 -13.38 -6.27
C SER A 446 0.31 -12.92 -7.34
N LEU A 447 1.06 -11.85 -7.05
CA LEU A 447 2.19 -11.40 -7.86
C LEU A 447 3.43 -12.18 -7.41
N VAL A 448 3.96 -13.05 -8.27
CA VAL A 448 4.97 -14.04 -7.88
C VAL A 448 6.23 -13.89 -8.71
N ASN A 449 7.40 -13.91 -8.08
CA ASN A 449 8.67 -14.05 -8.81
C ASN A 449 8.95 -15.54 -9.09
N ASN A 450 9.00 -15.94 -10.36
CA ASN A 450 9.13 -17.33 -10.82
C ASN A 450 10.57 -17.69 -11.24
N GLY A 451 11.58 -17.09 -10.59
CA GLY A 451 13.00 -17.38 -10.81
C GLY A 451 13.73 -16.42 -11.76
N GLY A 452 15.04 -16.64 -11.90
CA GLY A 452 15.95 -15.71 -12.59
C GLY A 452 16.29 -14.47 -11.75
N ALA A 453 16.73 -13.39 -12.40
CA ALA A 453 16.91 -12.11 -11.74
C ALA A 453 15.58 -11.60 -11.14
N THR A 454 15.65 -10.94 -9.99
CA THR A 454 14.47 -10.44 -9.25
C THR A 454 13.66 -9.49 -10.12
N SER A 455 12.39 -9.82 -10.33
CA SER A 455 11.44 -8.97 -11.06
C SER A 455 10.90 -7.86 -10.17
N SER A 456 10.45 -6.76 -10.76
CA SER A 456 9.92 -5.59 -10.04
C SER A 456 8.51 -5.20 -10.48
N PHE A 457 7.75 -4.69 -9.52
CA PHE A 457 6.48 -4.00 -9.73
C PHE A 457 6.64 -2.59 -9.19
N ILE A 458 6.53 -1.59 -10.07
CA ILE A 458 6.62 -0.18 -9.73
C ILE A 458 5.21 0.40 -9.85
N ASN A 459 4.71 1.03 -8.80
CA ASN A 459 3.39 1.65 -8.77
C ASN A 459 3.51 3.16 -8.64
N SER A 460 3.18 3.89 -9.70
CA SER A 460 2.96 5.35 -9.67
C SER A 460 1.49 5.73 -9.94
N GLY A 461 0.69 4.78 -10.45
CA GLY A 461 -0.76 4.89 -10.59
C GLY A 461 -1.52 4.28 -9.42
N THR A 462 -2.54 3.47 -9.71
CA THR A 462 -3.39 2.80 -8.70
C THR A 462 -3.31 1.27 -8.83
N LEU A 463 -3.06 0.59 -7.72
CA LEU A 463 -3.25 -0.84 -7.54
C LEU A 463 -4.51 -1.06 -6.69
N SER A 464 -5.56 -1.65 -7.27
CA SER A 464 -6.84 -1.85 -6.58
C SER A 464 -7.10 -3.32 -6.28
N VAL A 465 -7.72 -3.60 -5.13
CA VAL A 465 -8.25 -4.94 -4.78
C VAL A 465 -9.73 -4.84 -4.47
N ALA A 466 -10.57 -5.55 -5.22
CA ALA A 466 -12.02 -5.51 -5.07
C ALA A 466 -12.50 -6.09 -3.72
N SER A 467 -13.70 -5.68 -3.30
CA SER A 467 -14.34 -6.17 -2.08
C SER A 467 -14.49 -7.70 -2.10
N GLY A 468 -14.21 -8.33 -0.96
CA GLY A 468 -14.23 -9.79 -0.81
C GLY A 468 -13.11 -10.54 -1.53
N GLN A 469 -12.19 -9.84 -2.21
CA GLN A 469 -11.04 -10.46 -2.89
C GLN A 469 -9.75 -10.33 -2.07
N ALA A 470 -8.82 -11.23 -2.32
CA ALA A 470 -7.49 -11.22 -1.71
C ALA A 470 -6.39 -11.16 -2.79
N GLY A 471 -5.59 -10.09 -2.75
CA GLY A 471 -4.35 -9.97 -3.48
C GLY A 471 -3.15 -10.28 -2.59
N SER A 472 -2.08 -10.86 -3.15
CA SER A 472 -0.81 -10.95 -2.44
C SER A 472 0.39 -10.58 -3.29
N VAL A 473 1.42 -10.04 -2.66
CA VAL A 473 2.71 -9.72 -3.25
C VAL A 473 3.74 -10.67 -2.65
N GLY A 474 4.27 -11.55 -3.51
CA GLY A 474 5.32 -12.49 -3.16
C GLY A 474 6.72 -11.87 -3.26
N THR A 475 7.70 -12.66 -3.67
CA THR A 475 9.15 -12.32 -3.66
C THR A 475 9.60 -11.35 -4.76
N ILE A 476 8.68 -10.61 -5.38
CA ILE A 476 9.07 -9.53 -6.30
C ILE A 476 9.59 -8.31 -5.51
N ALA A 477 10.37 -7.46 -6.16
CA ALA A 477 10.68 -6.13 -5.65
C ALA A 477 9.49 -5.21 -5.90
N PHE A 478 8.75 -4.87 -4.85
CA PHE A 478 7.62 -3.94 -4.96
C PHE A 478 8.03 -2.54 -4.54
N VAL A 479 7.76 -1.56 -5.40
CA VAL A 479 8.02 -0.15 -5.13
C VAL A 479 6.75 0.66 -5.39
N ASN A 480 6.18 1.27 -4.35
CA ASN A 480 5.17 2.28 -4.49
C ASN A 480 5.84 3.66 -4.52
N ASN A 481 5.76 4.35 -5.65
CA ASN A 481 6.45 5.61 -5.91
C ASN A 481 5.44 6.75 -6.08
N GLY A 482 4.79 7.15 -4.98
CA GLY A 482 3.69 8.12 -4.99
C GLY A 482 2.35 7.56 -5.46
N GLY A 483 2.26 6.26 -5.72
CA GLY A 483 1.04 5.59 -6.16
C GLY A 483 0.03 5.33 -5.03
N THR A 484 -1.18 4.94 -5.44
CA THR A 484 -2.29 4.58 -4.55
C THR A 484 -2.47 3.06 -4.48
N LEU A 485 -2.61 2.52 -3.27
CA LEU A 485 -3.08 1.18 -2.99
C LEU A 485 -4.53 1.27 -2.51
N ASP A 486 -5.49 1.02 -3.41
CA ASP A 486 -6.93 1.13 -3.14
C ASP A 486 -7.51 -0.26 -2.83
N VAL A 487 -7.57 -0.59 -1.56
CA VAL A 487 -7.85 -1.95 -1.09
C VAL A 487 -9.22 -1.98 -0.42
N ALA A 488 -10.24 -2.47 -1.14
CA ALA A 488 -11.55 -2.79 -0.58
C ALA A 488 -11.61 -4.22 0.00
N GLY A 489 -10.73 -5.11 -0.46
CA GLY A 489 -10.54 -6.48 0.04
C GLY A 489 -9.33 -6.60 0.98
N THR A 490 -8.39 -7.49 0.66
CA THR A 490 -7.10 -7.58 1.38
C THR A 490 -5.95 -7.60 0.39
N LEU A 491 -4.90 -6.82 0.67
CA LEU A 491 -3.62 -6.87 -0.05
C LEU A 491 -2.51 -7.24 0.93
N ALA A 492 -1.93 -8.43 0.80
CA ALA A 492 -0.88 -8.92 1.70
C ALA A 492 0.51 -8.90 1.05
N PHE A 493 1.48 -8.28 1.70
CA PHE A 493 2.89 -8.33 1.33
C PHE A 493 3.56 -9.44 2.13
N ASN A 494 3.93 -10.52 1.43
CA ASN A 494 4.44 -11.76 2.03
C ASN A 494 5.88 -12.11 1.58
N GLY A 495 6.46 -11.35 0.65
CA GLY A 495 7.79 -11.63 0.10
C GLY A 495 8.88 -10.65 0.51
N ASN A 496 9.66 -10.17 -0.45
CA ASN A 496 10.83 -9.34 -0.19
C ASN A 496 10.46 -7.94 0.34
N ASN A 497 11.49 -7.14 0.69
CA ASN A 497 11.32 -5.79 1.21
C ASN A 497 10.47 -4.91 0.26
N ALA A 498 9.23 -4.61 0.65
CA ALA A 498 8.41 -3.62 -0.05
C ALA A 498 8.95 -2.21 0.22
N ARG A 499 8.95 -1.33 -0.78
CA ARG A 499 9.36 0.07 -0.61
C ARG A 499 8.20 1.00 -0.91
N PHE A 500 7.94 1.92 0.01
CA PHE A 500 6.93 2.97 -0.09
C PHE A 500 7.65 4.32 -0.03
N ASN A 501 7.76 5.00 -1.17
CA ASN A 501 8.36 6.34 -1.25
C ASN A 501 7.32 7.43 -0.95
N SER A 502 7.79 8.69 -0.87
CA SER A 502 6.99 9.88 -0.69
C SER A 502 5.70 9.88 -1.53
N GLY A 503 4.60 10.29 -0.93
CA GLY A 503 3.28 10.36 -1.55
C GLY A 503 2.53 9.03 -1.62
N SER A 504 3.08 7.93 -1.07
CA SER A 504 2.38 6.63 -1.05
C SER A 504 1.04 6.72 -0.31
N GLN A 505 -0.03 6.15 -0.88
CA GLN A 505 -1.36 6.17 -0.27
C GLN A 505 -1.90 4.76 -0.04
N PHE A 506 -2.41 4.49 1.15
CA PHE A 506 -3.11 3.26 1.52
C PHE A 506 -4.57 3.63 1.84
N VAL A 507 -5.49 3.29 0.95
CA VAL A 507 -6.90 3.71 1.03
C VAL A 507 -7.83 2.52 0.80
N GLY A 508 -9.13 2.73 1.01
CA GLY A 508 -10.17 1.73 0.81
C GLY A 508 -10.64 1.08 2.11
N SER A 509 -11.81 0.45 2.07
CA SER A 509 -12.50 -0.13 3.24
C SER A 509 -11.90 -1.45 3.75
N GLY A 510 -10.96 -2.02 3.00
CA GLY A 510 -10.29 -3.27 3.28
C GLY A 510 -9.05 -3.09 4.15
N VAL A 511 -8.03 -3.94 3.96
CA VAL A 511 -6.76 -3.85 4.71
C VAL A 511 -5.54 -4.16 3.83
N THR A 512 -4.52 -3.32 3.95
CA THR A 512 -3.18 -3.58 3.43
C THR A 512 -2.31 -4.14 4.55
N VAL A 513 -1.82 -5.37 4.37
CA VAL A 513 -1.13 -6.13 5.42
C VAL A 513 0.34 -6.30 5.06
N LEU A 514 1.25 -5.91 5.95
CA LEU A 514 2.68 -6.18 5.81
C LEU A 514 3.09 -7.33 6.74
N ASN A 515 3.34 -8.50 6.14
CA ASN A 515 3.85 -9.70 6.82
C ASN A 515 5.35 -9.94 6.56
N SER A 516 5.99 -9.02 5.84
CA SER A 516 7.41 -9.04 5.53
C SER A 516 8.02 -7.66 5.70
N ASN A 517 9.33 -7.58 5.50
CA ASN A 517 10.09 -6.34 5.64
C ASN A 517 9.53 -5.24 4.72
N ALA A 518 9.62 -3.99 5.17
CA ALA A 518 9.30 -2.83 4.34
C ALA A 518 10.16 -1.61 4.66
N ILE A 519 10.27 -0.71 3.71
CA ILE A 519 10.96 0.57 3.83
C ILE A 519 9.95 1.68 3.50
N PHE A 520 9.81 2.65 4.39
CA PHE A 520 8.97 3.83 4.22
C PHE A 520 9.88 5.05 4.14
N VAL A 521 9.78 5.84 3.06
CA VAL A 521 10.62 7.01 2.84
C VAL A 521 9.74 8.23 2.69
N ASP A 522 9.98 9.23 3.53
CA ASP A 522 9.22 10.47 3.65
C ASP A 522 7.73 10.22 3.95
N ASP A 523 6.84 11.03 3.38
CA ASP A 523 5.42 11.03 3.68
C ASP A 523 4.64 9.91 3.00
N PHE A 524 3.74 9.31 3.77
CA PHE A 524 2.70 8.43 3.26
C PHE A 524 1.38 8.71 3.99
N GLN A 525 0.26 8.41 3.33
CA GLN A 525 -1.08 8.53 3.90
C GLN A 525 -1.69 7.14 4.06
N SER A 526 -2.30 6.86 5.20
CA SER A 526 -2.89 5.56 5.47
C SER A 526 -4.26 5.63 6.12
N GLN A 527 -5.19 4.83 5.62
CA GLN A 527 -6.47 4.56 6.24
C GLN A 527 -6.58 3.10 6.71
N ASN A 528 -5.77 2.21 6.13
CA ASN A 528 -5.93 0.77 6.26
C ASN A 528 -4.62 -0.03 6.25
N LEU A 529 -3.49 0.59 6.64
CA LEU A 529 -2.21 -0.11 6.75
C LEU A 529 -2.09 -0.85 8.09
N ARG A 530 -1.73 -2.13 8.02
CA ARG A 530 -1.44 -2.97 9.18
C ARG A 530 -0.06 -3.60 9.10
N LEU A 531 0.77 -3.30 10.09
CA LEU A 531 2.10 -3.86 10.31
C LEU A 531 1.96 -5.13 11.18
N VAL A 532 2.33 -6.29 10.65
CA VAL A 532 2.11 -7.59 11.31
C VAL A 532 3.41 -8.30 11.65
N ASN A 533 4.30 -8.47 10.68
CA ASN A 533 5.56 -9.18 10.86
C ASN A 533 6.63 -8.65 9.89
N GLY A 534 7.90 -8.72 10.30
CA GLY A 534 9.04 -8.20 9.55
C GLY A 534 9.66 -6.95 10.16
N THR A 535 10.67 -6.42 9.46
CA THR A 535 11.37 -5.19 9.80
C THR A 535 10.86 -4.04 8.95
N PHE A 536 10.29 -3.02 9.58
CA PHE A 536 9.75 -1.81 8.97
C PHE A 536 10.72 -0.65 9.21
N SER A 537 11.50 -0.31 8.20
CA SER A 537 12.46 0.79 8.26
C SER A 537 11.78 2.12 7.94
N GLY A 538 11.86 3.05 8.88
CA GLY A 538 11.56 4.46 8.65
C GLY A 538 12.79 5.15 8.09
N GLY A 539 12.72 5.53 6.83
CA GLY A 539 13.84 5.95 6.02
C GLY A 539 14.63 4.79 5.41
N ASP A 540 15.45 5.14 4.43
CA ASP A 540 16.28 4.21 3.63
C ASP A 540 17.76 4.19 4.05
N GLY A 541 18.07 4.73 5.22
CA GLY A 541 19.42 4.78 5.77
C GLY A 541 20.24 5.99 5.30
N SER A 542 19.74 6.80 4.37
CA SER A 542 20.34 8.09 4.04
C SER A 542 20.10 9.11 5.16
N THR A 543 21.04 10.05 5.34
CA THR A 543 20.99 11.04 6.42
C THR A 543 19.71 11.89 6.33
N GLY A 544 18.91 11.88 7.40
CA GLY A 544 17.65 12.65 7.47
C GLY A 544 16.42 11.94 6.90
N SER A 545 16.60 10.79 6.24
CA SER A 545 15.51 9.96 5.74
C SER A 545 14.72 9.35 6.88
N LYS A 546 13.40 9.49 6.85
CA LYS A 546 12.46 9.00 7.88
C LYS A 546 11.10 8.71 7.26
N ALA A 547 10.27 7.96 7.96
CA ALA A 547 8.86 7.79 7.66
C ALA A 547 8.03 8.89 8.33
N LEU A 548 7.29 9.68 7.56
CA LEU A 548 6.31 10.65 8.06
C LEU A 548 4.91 10.03 7.95
N VAL A 549 4.36 9.61 9.09
CA VAL A 549 3.09 8.88 9.14
C VAL A 549 1.91 9.85 9.01
N GLY A 550 1.13 9.68 7.94
CA GLY A 550 -0.17 10.28 7.74
C GLY A 550 -1.30 9.25 7.90
N GLY A 551 -2.36 9.65 8.57
CA GLY A 551 -3.54 8.85 8.86
C GLY A 551 -3.37 7.85 10.01
N MET A 552 -3.93 6.65 9.85
CA MET A 552 -3.95 5.60 10.87
C MET A 552 -3.14 4.38 10.42
N VAL A 553 -2.22 3.93 11.28
CA VAL A 553 -1.45 2.70 11.09
C VAL A 553 -1.71 1.75 12.26
N GLU A 554 -2.08 0.51 11.96
CA GLU A 554 -2.20 -0.55 12.96
C GLU A 554 -0.86 -1.26 13.14
N PHE A 555 -0.27 -1.16 14.34
CA PHE A 555 0.91 -1.93 14.71
C PHE A 555 0.51 -3.15 15.51
N THR A 556 0.44 -4.30 14.84
CA THR A 556 0.08 -5.59 15.47
C THR A 556 1.29 -6.44 15.81
N GLY A 557 2.43 -6.26 15.13
CA GLY A 557 3.69 -6.96 15.44
C GLY A 557 4.82 -6.58 14.49
N GLY A 558 6.04 -7.04 14.81
CA GLY A 558 7.26 -6.79 14.03
C GLY A 558 8.17 -5.72 14.64
N PHE A 559 9.13 -5.26 13.85
CA PHE A 559 10.17 -4.31 14.29
C PHE A 559 10.04 -2.99 13.55
N LEU A 560 9.85 -1.89 14.27
CA LEU A 560 10.15 -0.55 13.74
C LEU A 560 11.65 -0.29 13.89
N THR A 561 12.28 0.20 12.83
CA THR A 561 13.70 0.63 12.80
C THR A 561 13.82 1.99 12.11
N GLY A 562 14.94 2.69 12.24
CA GLY A 562 15.16 3.97 11.57
C GLY A 562 14.31 5.13 12.13
N GLY A 563 14.17 6.22 11.38
CA GLY A 563 13.43 7.41 11.79
C GLY A 563 11.94 7.32 11.47
N TRP A 564 11.09 7.52 12.48
CA TRP A 564 9.64 7.61 12.35
C TRP A 564 9.14 8.90 12.99
N GLU A 565 8.23 9.60 12.32
CA GLU A 565 7.55 10.76 12.89
C GLU A 565 6.05 10.62 12.67
N LEU A 566 5.31 10.59 13.78
CA LEU A 566 3.85 10.64 13.77
C LEU A 566 3.41 12.10 13.87
N ALA A 567 2.82 12.64 12.80
CA ALA A 567 2.37 14.03 12.76
C ALA A 567 1.15 14.28 13.67
N SER A 568 0.87 15.55 13.96
CA SER A 568 -0.31 15.92 14.75
C SER A 568 -1.61 15.49 14.06
N GLY A 569 -2.58 15.01 14.85
CA GLY A 569 -3.85 14.47 14.36
C GLY A 569 -3.77 13.06 13.76
N GLN A 570 -2.58 12.47 13.66
CA GLN A 570 -2.36 11.13 13.09
C GLN A 570 -2.23 10.09 14.21
N THR A 571 -2.45 8.81 13.87
CA THR A 571 -2.49 7.72 14.85
C THR A 571 -1.61 6.53 14.47
N ILE A 572 -0.83 6.01 15.42
CA ILE A 572 -0.35 4.63 15.39
C ILE A 572 -1.06 3.89 16.52
N ALA A 573 -1.78 2.82 16.19
CA ALA A 573 -2.53 2.02 17.13
C ALA A 573 -1.80 0.70 17.42
N GLY A 574 -1.35 0.50 18.66
CA GLY A 574 -0.86 -0.79 19.13
C GLY A 574 -2.03 -1.75 19.34
N LYS A 575 -2.13 -2.80 18.52
CA LYS A 575 -3.26 -3.75 18.51
C LYS A 575 -2.81 -5.17 18.85
N ALA A 576 -3.71 -6.03 19.31
CA ALA A 576 -3.39 -7.42 19.64
C ALA A 576 -2.83 -8.17 18.42
N GLY A 577 -1.84 -9.04 18.65
CA GLY A 577 -1.20 -9.80 17.58
C GLY A 577 0.15 -10.37 18.00
N GLY A 578 1.21 -9.96 17.31
CA GLY A 578 2.58 -10.32 17.62
C GLY A 578 3.28 -9.33 18.55
N ASN A 579 4.54 -9.66 18.88
CA ASN A 579 5.42 -8.79 19.66
C ASN A 579 5.77 -7.53 18.85
N LYS A 580 5.79 -6.39 19.53
CA LYS A 580 6.01 -5.06 18.95
C LYS A 580 7.34 -4.52 19.42
N PHE A 581 8.27 -4.32 18.50
CA PHE A 581 9.62 -3.88 18.80
C PHE A 581 9.90 -2.49 18.24
N LEU A 582 10.50 -1.62 19.05
CA LEU A 582 11.30 -0.50 18.60
C LEU A 582 12.77 -0.93 18.68
N SER A 583 13.43 -1.10 17.54
CA SER A 583 14.81 -1.60 17.47
C SER A 583 15.64 -0.59 16.70
N THR A 584 16.60 0.07 17.36
CA THR A 584 17.36 1.20 16.76
C THR A 584 16.47 2.30 16.15
N ALA A 585 15.18 2.33 16.52
CA ALA A 585 14.21 3.27 15.99
C ALA A 585 14.32 4.61 16.71
N ASN A 586 14.07 5.69 15.98
CA ASN A 586 13.80 7.00 16.52
C ASN A 586 12.34 7.36 16.19
N LEU A 587 11.42 7.10 17.11
CA LEU A 587 10.00 7.39 16.96
C LEU A 587 9.66 8.70 17.67
N VAL A 588 9.39 9.74 16.88
CA VAL A 588 8.88 11.03 17.37
C VAL A 588 7.36 11.02 17.27
N ASN A 589 6.66 11.06 18.41
CA ASN A 589 5.21 11.16 18.45
C ASN A 589 4.76 12.61 18.67
N LYS A 590 4.11 13.23 17.67
CA LYS A 590 3.38 14.51 17.81
C LYS A 590 1.85 14.33 17.71
N GLY A 591 1.38 13.11 17.47
CA GLY A 591 -0.02 12.72 17.32
C GLY A 591 -0.49 11.84 18.47
N LEU A 592 -1.16 10.74 18.12
CA LEU A 592 -1.70 9.76 19.06
C LEU A 592 -1.03 8.38 18.90
N LEU A 593 -0.30 7.94 19.92
CA LEU A 593 0.06 6.53 20.10
C LEU A 593 -1.01 5.88 20.98
N ALA A 594 -1.99 5.21 20.35
CA ALA A 594 -3.08 4.54 21.06
C ALA A 594 -2.71 3.08 21.32
N TRP A 595 -2.40 2.73 22.57
CA TRP A 595 -2.04 1.37 22.95
C TRP A 595 -3.27 0.60 23.44
N GLN A 596 -3.80 -0.26 22.57
CA GLN A 596 -5.08 -0.96 22.72
C GLN A 596 -4.91 -2.47 22.94
N THR A 597 -3.72 -2.89 23.35
CA THR A 597 -3.37 -4.30 23.58
C THR A 597 -2.61 -4.47 24.89
N THR A 598 -2.68 -5.67 25.45
CA THR A 598 -1.87 -6.06 26.61
C THR A 598 -0.45 -6.48 26.26
N ASP A 599 -0.15 -6.58 24.96
CA ASP A 599 1.20 -6.90 24.50
C ASP A 599 2.17 -5.81 24.94
N SER A 600 3.36 -6.21 25.42
CA SER A 600 4.42 -5.29 25.79
C SER A 600 4.98 -4.55 24.56
N LEU A 601 5.46 -3.32 24.79
CA LEU A 601 6.32 -2.61 23.85
C LEU A 601 7.77 -2.88 24.21
N TYR A 602 8.48 -3.59 23.35
CA TYR A 602 9.88 -3.93 23.53
C TYR A 602 10.75 -2.88 22.83
N MET A 603 11.63 -2.22 23.57
CA MET A 603 12.60 -1.25 23.05
C MET A 603 14.00 -1.84 23.16
N GLN A 604 14.82 -1.79 22.13
CA GLN A 604 16.16 -2.39 22.15
C GLN A 604 17.18 -1.61 21.34
N SER A 605 18.47 -1.82 21.66
CA SER A 605 19.60 -1.28 20.91
C SER A 605 19.54 0.24 20.73
N ALA A 606 19.41 0.98 21.83
CA ALA A 606 19.29 2.45 21.86
C ALA A 606 18.10 3.00 21.04
N ALA A 607 16.95 2.32 21.07
CA ALA A 607 15.74 2.90 20.53
C ALA A 607 15.32 4.15 21.33
N LEU A 608 14.79 5.14 20.63
CA LEU A 608 14.25 6.38 21.19
C LEU A 608 12.76 6.48 20.87
N LEU A 609 11.96 6.67 21.91
CA LEU A 609 10.57 7.10 21.82
C LEU A 609 10.47 8.52 22.39
N ASP A 610 10.30 9.52 21.52
CA ASP A 610 10.16 10.93 21.89
C ASP A 610 8.69 11.34 21.80
N ASN A 611 7.99 11.29 22.94
CA ASN A 611 6.58 11.62 23.06
C ASN A 611 6.36 13.12 23.30
N ARG A 612 5.90 13.82 22.26
CA ARG A 612 5.49 15.24 22.28
C ARG A 612 3.97 15.44 22.13
N GLY A 613 3.26 14.40 21.70
CA GLY A 613 1.80 14.32 21.59
C GLY A 613 1.19 13.52 22.75
N LEU A 614 0.26 12.62 22.44
CA LEU A 614 -0.40 11.74 23.39
C LEU A 614 0.06 10.29 23.20
N PHE A 615 0.59 9.68 24.25
CA PHE A 615 0.66 8.22 24.41
C PHE A 615 -0.50 7.80 25.31
N ASP A 616 -1.48 7.11 24.76
CA ASP A 616 -2.70 6.70 25.46
C ASP A 616 -2.70 5.18 25.68
N ALA A 617 -2.43 4.75 26.90
CA ALA A 617 -2.49 3.35 27.32
C ALA A 617 -3.95 2.97 27.66
N GLN A 618 -4.69 2.54 26.63
CA GLN A 618 -6.07 2.07 26.73
C GLN A 618 -6.16 0.62 27.24
N ALA A 619 -5.04 -0.11 27.22
CA ALA A 619 -4.87 -1.43 27.82
C ALA A 619 -3.57 -1.49 28.65
N SER A 620 -3.52 -2.43 29.59
CA SER A 620 -2.36 -2.60 30.47
C SER A 620 -1.11 -3.04 29.69
N VAL A 621 0.01 -2.33 29.82
CA VAL A 621 1.21 -2.54 29.00
C VAL A 621 2.49 -2.47 29.83
N ALA A 622 3.48 -3.27 29.45
CA ALA A 622 4.85 -3.09 29.92
C ALA A 622 5.72 -2.43 28.84
N LEU A 623 6.51 -1.44 29.24
CA LEU A 623 7.55 -0.82 28.42
C LEU A 623 8.89 -1.43 28.83
N VAL A 624 9.47 -2.24 27.95
CA VAL A 624 10.56 -3.16 28.29
C VAL A 624 11.82 -2.84 27.50
N ASN A 625 12.98 -2.75 28.16
CA ASN A 625 14.27 -2.72 27.46
C ASN A 625 14.69 -4.16 27.14
N ASN A 626 14.71 -4.54 25.86
CA ASN A 626 14.98 -5.89 25.37
C ASN A 626 16.44 -6.07 24.89
N GLY A 627 17.40 -5.54 25.65
CA GLY A 627 18.84 -5.71 25.41
C GLY A 627 19.47 -4.66 24.48
N GLY A 628 20.80 -4.77 24.32
CA GLY A 628 21.64 -3.75 23.69
C GLY A 628 21.84 -2.51 24.57
N SER A 629 22.26 -1.40 23.96
CA SER A 629 22.33 -0.09 24.64
C SER A 629 20.95 0.32 25.15
N THR A 630 20.89 0.95 26.32
CA THR A 630 19.63 1.34 26.99
C THR A 630 18.78 2.23 26.09
N SER A 631 17.53 1.82 25.89
CA SER A 631 16.55 2.59 25.13
C SER A 631 15.92 3.69 25.99
N VAL A 632 15.49 4.78 25.35
CA VAL A 632 15.02 6.00 26.01
C VAL A 632 13.57 6.30 25.62
N PHE A 633 12.73 6.59 26.62
CA PHE A 633 11.43 7.23 26.45
C PHE A 633 11.53 8.66 26.99
N ASN A 634 11.47 9.66 26.10
CA ASN A 634 11.35 11.07 26.48
C ASN A 634 9.87 11.48 26.43
N ASN A 635 9.38 12.14 27.46
CA ASN A 635 8.02 12.66 27.53
C ASN A 635 8.01 14.17 27.76
N SER A 636 7.60 14.92 26.74
CA SER A 636 7.27 16.35 26.82
C SER A 636 5.79 16.62 26.52
N GLY A 637 5.08 15.63 25.98
CA GLY A 637 3.62 15.64 25.76
C GLY A 637 2.85 15.06 26.94
N THR A 638 1.94 14.12 26.67
CA THR A 638 1.13 13.42 27.69
C THR A 638 1.32 11.91 27.59
N LEU A 639 1.60 11.26 28.71
CA LEU A 639 1.42 9.83 28.91
C LEU A 639 0.16 9.62 29.76
N GLN A 640 -0.83 8.96 29.18
CA GLN A 640 -2.13 8.73 29.80
C GLN A 640 -2.35 7.23 30.03
N VAL A 641 -2.91 6.91 31.20
CA VAL A 641 -3.32 5.55 31.57
C VAL A 641 -4.83 5.52 31.79
N ALA A 642 -5.53 4.68 31.03
CA ALA A 642 -6.98 4.53 31.12
C ALA A 642 -7.42 3.88 32.45
N ALA A 643 -8.72 4.00 32.76
CA ALA A 643 -9.28 3.53 34.02
C ALA A 643 -9.04 2.02 34.21
N GLY A 644 -8.59 1.64 35.40
CA GLY A 644 -8.27 0.25 35.75
C GLY A 644 -7.07 -0.37 35.03
N GLN A 645 -6.35 0.38 34.18
CA GLN A 645 -5.20 -0.15 33.44
C GLN A 645 -3.88 0.09 34.17
N THR A 646 -2.89 -0.76 33.90
CA THR A 646 -1.54 -0.63 34.46
C THR A 646 -0.51 -0.44 33.36
N VAL A 647 0.31 0.61 33.48
CA VAL A 647 1.53 0.79 32.69
C VAL A 647 2.74 0.51 33.58
N ASN A 648 3.53 -0.51 33.23
CA ASN A 648 4.79 -0.81 33.92
C ASN A 648 5.97 -0.35 33.07
N VAL A 649 6.70 0.66 33.56
CA VAL A 649 7.94 1.12 32.96
C VAL A 649 9.09 0.30 33.55
N GLY A 650 9.61 -0.63 32.76
CA GLY A 650 10.76 -1.46 33.09
C GLY A 650 12.08 -0.71 32.93
N THR A 651 13.16 -1.43 32.61
CA THR A 651 14.55 -0.94 32.60
C THR A 651 14.93 0.05 31.48
N ILE A 652 13.94 0.60 30.76
CA ILE A 652 14.20 1.72 29.84
C ILE A 652 14.57 2.98 30.64
N ALA A 653 15.31 3.89 30.01
CA ALA A 653 15.51 5.23 30.55
C ALA A 653 14.24 6.04 30.29
N PHE A 654 13.49 6.37 31.34
CA PHE A 654 12.33 7.25 31.22
C PHE A 654 12.71 8.66 31.65
N VAL A 655 12.45 9.65 30.80
CA VAL A 655 12.73 11.06 31.08
C VAL A 655 11.46 11.86 30.84
N ASN A 656 10.91 12.47 31.90
CA ASN A 656 9.81 13.42 31.78
C ASN A 656 10.36 14.85 31.83
N ASP A 657 10.22 15.59 30.73
CA ASP A 657 10.75 16.93 30.54
C ASP A 657 9.62 17.94 30.33
N GLY A 658 8.98 18.34 31.44
CA GLY A 658 7.80 19.21 31.40
C GLY A 658 6.48 18.53 30.98
N GLY A 659 6.51 17.24 30.69
CA GLY A 659 5.35 16.47 30.23
C GLY A 659 4.34 16.13 31.34
N GLN A 660 3.13 15.75 30.90
CA GLN A 660 2.00 15.32 31.73
C GLN A 660 1.99 13.79 31.91
N LEU A 661 1.75 13.34 33.12
CA LEU A 661 1.49 11.94 33.49
C LEU A 661 0.08 11.85 34.08
N THR A 662 -0.88 11.35 33.30
CA THR A 662 -2.31 11.33 33.70
C THR A 662 -2.76 9.90 33.94
N VAL A 663 -3.29 9.61 35.13
CA VAL A 663 -3.75 8.26 35.50
C VAL A 663 -5.21 8.31 35.93
N ALA A 664 -6.09 7.69 35.15
CA ALA A 664 -7.51 7.63 35.46
C ALA A 664 -7.80 6.73 36.68
N SER A 665 -9.04 6.81 37.20
CA SER A 665 -9.47 6.07 38.38
C SER A 665 -9.14 4.57 38.31
N GLY A 666 -8.55 4.04 39.38
CA GLY A 666 -8.13 2.63 39.47
C GLY A 666 -6.94 2.25 38.58
N GLY A 667 -6.39 3.19 37.80
CA GLY A 667 -5.20 2.97 36.99
C GLY A 667 -3.90 3.10 37.80
N LEU A 668 -2.82 2.53 37.26
CA LEU A 668 -1.47 2.57 37.83
C LEU A 668 -0.42 2.85 36.75
N LEU A 669 0.37 3.90 36.91
CA LEU A 669 1.61 4.11 36.16
C LEU A 669 2.80 3.82 37.10
N ASN A 670 3.50 2.72 36.88
CA ASN A 670 4.54 2.23 37.77
C ASN A 670 5.93 2.33 37.12
N PHE A 671 6.85 3.04 37.77
CA PHE A 671 8.25 3.16 37.38
C PHE A 671 9.14 2.21 38.20
N ALA A 672 9.46 1.04 37.63
CA ALA A 672 10.18 -0.04 38.30
C ALA A 672 11.63 -0.22 37.80
N GLY A 673 12.03 0.46 36.73
CA GLY A 673 13.27 0.23 36.00
C GLY A 673 14.59 0.74 36.59
N ASN A 674 14.57 1.42 37.73
CA ASN A 674 15.73 2.13 38.31
C ASN A 674 16.34 3.23 37.44
N ASN A 675 15.61 3.75 36.46
CA ASN A 675 16.12 4.70 35.49
C ASN A 675 15.07 5.73 35.05
N ALA A 676 14.30 6.25 36.01
CA ALA A 676 13.33 7.32 35.78
C ALA A 676 13.91 8.68 36.19
N THR A 677 13.72 9.69 35.35
CA THR A 677 14.10 11.09 35.61
C THR A 677 12.89 11.98 35.40
N PHE A 678 12.54 12.76 36.42
CA PHE A 678 11.46 13.74 36.38
C PHE A 678 12.08 15.14 36.48
N ASN A 679 12.13 15.84 35.36
CA ASN A 679 12.65 17.21 35.31
C ASN A 679 11.57 18.23 35.72
N THR A 680 11.99 19.49 35.81
CA THR A 680 11.12 20.62 36.12
C THR A 680 9.92 20.70 35.19
N GLY A 681 8.77 21.01 35.77
CA GLY A 681 7.51 21.12 35.03
C GLY A 681 6.80 19.78 34.84
N THR A 682 7.33 18.69 35.39
CA THR A 682 6.61 17.40 35.46
C THR A 682 5.29 17.61 36.18
N GLN A 683 4.20 17.19 35.53
CA GLN A 683 2.85 17.30 36.06
C GLN A 683 2.20 15.91 36.16
N MET A 684 1.74 15.55 37.35
CA MET A 684 1.10 14.28 37.65
C MET A 684 -0.34 14.52 38.10
N SER A 685 -1.30 13.89 37.43
CA SER A 685 -2.71 14.15 37.68
C SER A 685 -3.59 12.91 37.53
N GLY A 686 -4.85 13.05 37.97
CA GLY A 686 -5.88 12.03 37.89
C GLY A 686 -6.11 11.29 39.22
N ALA A 687 -7.15 10.46 39.23
CA ALA A 687 -7.62 9.73 40.42
C ALA A 687 -6.89 8.38 40.64
N GLY A 688 -6.13 7.90 39.66
CA GLY A 688 -5.24 6.75 39.81
C GLY A 688 -3.88 7.15 40.38
N VAL A 689 -2.90 6.23 40.35
CA VAL A 689 -1.60 6.42 41.03
C VAL A 689 -0.43 6.45 40.05
N VAL A 690 0.48 7.40 40.26
CA VAL A 690 1.84 7.37 39.69
C VAL A 690 2.79 6.82 40.75
N ALA A 691 3.17 5.56 40.63
CA ALA A 691 4.03 4.88 41.60
C ALA A 691 5.48 4.83 41.12
N VAL A 692 6.42 5.13 42.01
CA VAL A 692 7.86 4.93 41.79
C VAL A 692 8.35 3.83 42.72
N THR A 693 8.73 2.71 42.13
CA THR A 693 9.15 1.49 42.84
C THR A 693 10.62 1.11 42.59
N GLY A 694 11.30 1.81 41.68
CA GLY A 694 12.74 1.75 41.50
C GLY A 694 13.43 3.09 41.78
N ASN A 695 14.75 3.14 41.57
CA ASN A 695 15.52 4.38 41.66
C ASN A 695 15.05 5.43 40.65
N ALA A 696 14.99 6.69 41.09
CA ALA A 696 14.60 7.81 40.24
C ALA A 696 15.28 9.13 40.65
N SER A 697 15.36 10.07 39.72
CA SER A 697 15.81 11.44 39.96
C SER A 697 14.67 12.43 39.77
N PHE A 698 14.62 13.46 40.61
CA PHE A 698 13.65 14.55 40.57
C PHE A 698 14.39 15.88 40.57
N ALA A 699 14.09 16.78 39.64
CA ALA A 699 14.79 18.06 39.50
C ALA A 699 13.82 19.24 39.40
N GLY A 700 13.98 20.22 40.30
CA GLY A 700 13.13 21.40 40.39
C GLY A 700 11.65 21.07 40.63
N GLU A 701 10.73 21.84 40.03
CA GLU A 701 9.31 21.76 40.40
C GLU A 701 8.61 20.52 39.82
N ILE A 702 7.96 19.76 40.72
CA ILE A 702 7.14 18.59 40.43
C ILE A 702 5.73 18.85 40.98
N ALA A 703 4.78 19.08 40.07
CA ALA A 703 3.38 19.26 40.42
C ALA A 703 2.68 17.90 40.36
N GLY A 704 1.98 17.51 41.42
CA GLY A 704 1.34 16.21 41.47
C GLY A 704 0.17 16.16 42.43
N SER A 705 -0.87 15.39 42.12
CA SER A 705 -1.91 15.05 43.09
C SER A 705 -1.91 13.58 43.51
N ASN A 706 -1.07 12.75 42.86
CA ASN A 706 -1.16 11.29 42.92
C ASN A 706 0.20 10.58 42.80
N LEU A 707 1.30 11.25 43.15
CA LEU A 707 2.62 10.64 43.23
C LEU A 707 2.74 9.76 44.48
N SER A 708 3.23 8.53 44.34
CA SER A 708 3.53 7.61 45.45
C SER A 708 4.94 7.04 45.32
N LEU A 709 5.80 7.36 46.28
CA LEU A 709 7.19 6.91 46.40
C LEU A 709 7.24 5.66 47.29
N ARG A 710 7.47 4.49 46.71
CA ARG A 710 7.24 3.20 47.40
C ARG A 710 8.51 2.44 47.73
N SER A 711 9.49 2.46 46.84
CA SER A 711 10.80 1.79 47.03
C SER A 711 11.86 2.35 46.09
N GLY A 712 13.12 2.24 46.49
CA GLY A 712 14.27 2.74 45.72
C GLY A 712 14.94 3.97 46.35
N SER A 713 15.92 4.51 45.65
CA SER A 713 16.61 5.76 45.98
C SER A 713 16.08 6.89 45.11
N PHE A 714 15.52 7.92 45.73
CA PHE A 714 14.93 9.09 45.09
C PHE A 714 15.85 10.30 45.25
N THR A 715 16.60 10.60 44.20
CA THR A 715 17.60 11.68 44.22
C THR A 715 16.95 13.02 43.87
N GLY A 716 16.89 13.93 44.84
CA GLY A 716 16.44 15.31 44.65
C GLY A 716 17.57 16.22 44.22
N ALA A 717 17.50 16.72 42.99
CA ALA A 717 18.35 17.78 42.45
C ALA A 717 17.62 19.12 42.59
N ALA A 718 17.47 19.59 43.84
CA ALA A 718 16.57 20.70 44.21
C ALA A 718 15.11 20.40 43.85
N ALA A 719 14.64 19.19 44.16
CA ALA A 719 13.26 18.77 43.91
C ALA A 719 12.28 19.56 44.79
N ARG A 720 11.25 20.15 44.20
CA ARG A 720 10.19 20.91 44.89
C ARG A 720 8.83 20.31 44.57
N LEU A 721 8.21 19.67 45.57
CA LEU A 721 6.86 19.13 45.48
C LEU A 721 5.85 20.27 45.64
N SER A 722 5.05 20.56 44.62
CA SER A 722 4.04 21.62 44.63
C SER A 722 2.59 21.15 44.77
N GLY A 723 2.38 19.86 45.02
CA GLY A 723 1.05 19.29 45.30
C GLY A 723 1.10 18.14 46.31
N ALA A 724 0.19 17.17 46.19
CA ALA A 724 0.12 16.01 47.06
C ALA A 724 1.02 14.87 46.57
N ALA A 725 1.82 14.31 47.48
CA ALA A 725 2.62 13.12 47.26
C ALA A 725 2.59 12.21 48.49
N GLU A 726 2.81 10.92 48.27
CA GLU A 726 2.90 9.90 49.30
C GLU A 726 4.33 9.35 49.39
N PHE A 727 4.85 9.23 50.61
CA PHE A 727 6.08 8.50 50.91
C PHE A 727 5.73 7.19 51.61
N GLY A 728 5.65 6.11 50.84
CA GLY A 728 5.35 4.76 51.31
C GLY A 728 6.60 3.95 51.66
N GLY A 729 7.78 4.28 51.12
CA GLY A 729 9.04 3.61 51.43
C GLY A 729 10.20 4.01 50.50
N GLY A 730 11.44 3.69 50.90
CA GLY A 730 12.66 4.01 50.15
C GLY A 730 13.49 5.12 50.79
N PHE A 731 14.42 5.69 50.01
CA PHE A 731 15.37 6.71 50.45
C PHE A 731 15.12 8.03 49.74
N LEU A 732 14.88 9.11 50.48
CA LEU A 732 15.07 10.46 49.96
C LEU A 732 16.54 10.84 50.12
N VAL A 733 17.14 11.32 49.03
CA VAL A 733 18.56 11.73 48.94
C VAL A 733 18.64 13.11 48.27
N GLY A 734 19.64 13.92 48.59
CA GLY A 734 19.88 15.22 47.94
C GLY A 734 19.07 16.36 48.55
N VAL A 735 18.48 17.23 47.73
CA VAL A 735 17.74 18.42 48.21
C VAL A 735 16.28 18.30 47.80
N TRP A 736 15.41 18.34 48.80
CA TRP A 736 13.96 18.25 48.65
C TRP A 736 13.25 19.39 49.38
N GLU A 737 12.18 19.89 48.78
CA GLU A 737 11.30 20.87 49.39
C GLU A 737 9.83 20.46 49.20
N ILE A 738 9.04 20.56 50.27
CA ILE A 738 7.57 20.55 50.20
C ILE A 738 7.14 22.01 50.16
N ALA A 739 6.54 22.44 49.04
CA ALA A 739 6.17 23.82 48.82
C ALA A 739 5.01 24.27 49.74
N PRO A 740 4.80 25.59 49.93
CA PRO A 740 3.60 26.09 50.60
C PRO A 740 2.31 25.56 49.95
N GLY A 741 1.39 25.05 50.77
CA GLY A 741 0.14 24.44 50.31
C GLY A 741 0.24 23.00 49.77
N ALA A 742 1.46 22.49 49.59
CA ALA A 742 1.70 21.09 49.20
C ALA A 742 1.69 20.15 50.42
N THR A 743 1.46 18.86 50.17
CA THR A 743 1.42 17.83 51.22
C THR A 743 2.28 16.64 50.84
N LEU A 744 3.19 16.23 51.73
CA LEU A 744 3.83 14.92 51.69
C LEU A 744 3.25 14.06 52.80
N THR A 745 2.61 12.95 52.45
CA THR A 745 2.00 12.03 53.42
C THR A 745 2.87 10.80 53.63
N GLY A 746 3.26 10.51 54.86
CA GLY A 746 3.83 9.22 55.24
C GLY A 746 2.73 8.15 55.28
N ALA A 747 2.85 7.09 54.46
CA ALA A 747 1.86 6.02 54.39
C ALA A 747 2.45 4.67 54.81
N SER A 748 1.60 3.74 55.26
CA SER A 748 2.04 2.38 55.62
C SER A 748 2.71 1.68 54.45
N GLY A 749 3.86 1.05 54.68
CA GLY A 749 4.55 0.33 53.61
C GLY A 749 5.98 -0.06 53.96
N GLY A 750 6.91 0.28 53.07
CA GLY A 750 8.33 0.04 53.28
C GLY A 750 8.93 1.01 54.30
N ASN A 751 10.16 0.70 54.71
CA ASN A 751 10.96 1.58 55.55
C ASN A 751 11.25 2.90 54.81
N LYS A 752 11.18 4.02 55.54
CA LYS A 752 11.32 5.37 55.01
C LYS A 752 12.59 5.99 55.56
N PHE A 753 13.47 6.42 54.66
CA PHE A 753 14.78 6.94 55.02
C PHE A 753 15.00 8.35 54.48
N LEU A 754 15.47 9.25 55.35
CA LEU A 754 16.12 10.50 54.98
C LEU A 754 17.63 10.28 55.02
N SER A 755 18.27 10.14 53.85
CA SER A 755 19.65 9.66 53.75
C SER A 755 20.50 10.63 52.93
N THR A 756 21.47 11.30 53.54
CA THR A 756 22.26 12.35 52.86
C THR A 756 21.35 13.37 52.16
N VAL A 757 20.30 13.79 52.87
CA VAL A 757 19.22 14.62 52.33
C VAL A 757 19.03 15.87 53.18
N THR A 758 18.69 16.98 52.54
CA THR A 758 18.04 18.12 53.19
C THR A 758 16.60 18.19 52.70
N LEU A 759 15.66 17.80 53.57
CA LEU A 759 14.21 17.92 53.34
C LEU A 759 13.70 19.17 54.05
N THR A 760 13.31 20.18 53.29
CA THR A 760 12.70 21.42 53.80
C THR A 760 11.18 21.35 53.63
N ASN A 761 10.43 21.29 54.73
CA ASN A 761 8.98 21.33 54.70
C ASN A 761 8.47 22.76 54.88
N LYS A 762 7.91 23.39 53.84
CA LYS A 762 7.17 24.67 53.92
C LYS A 762 5.66 24.50 53.78
N GLY A 763 5.20 23.30 53.46
CA GLY A 763 3.80 22.91 53.38
C GLY A 763 3.40 22.05 54.57
N THR A 764 2.80 20.89 54.28
CA THR A 764 2.43 19.89 55.28
C THR A 764 3.20 18.59 55.07
N LEU A 765 3.90 18.12 56.11
CA LEU A 765 4.39 16.75 56.21
C LEU A 765 3.45 16.02 57.17
N ALA A 766 2.50 15.25 56.62
CA ALA A 766 1.49 14.51 57.38
C ALA A 766 1.94 13.05 57.57
N TRP A 767 2.32 12.68 58.77
CA TRP A 767 2.73 11.32 59.10
C TRP A 767 1.53 10.50 59.58
N ALA A 768 0.86 9.86 58.64
CA ALA A 768 -0.36 9.09 58.85
C ALA A 768 -0.10 7.59 59.11
N THR A 769 1.14 7.21 59.45
CA THR A 769 1.55 5.81 59.64
C THR A 769 2.39 5.64 60.90
N GLY A 770 2.21 4.52 61.60
CA GLY A 770 3.05 4.15 62.74
C GLY A 770 4.49 3.75 62.37
N ASP A 771 4.81 3.70 61.08
CA ASP A 771 6.15 3.35 60.62
C ASP A 771 7.20 4.37 61.10
N THR A 772 8.35 3.86 61.49
CA THR A 772 9.53 4.67 61.85
C THR A 772 10.05 5.44 60.64
N LEU A 773 10.38 6.72 60.85
CA LEU A 773 11.16 7.51 59.91
C LEU A 773 12.63 7.52 60.36
N PHE A 774 13.48 6.94 59.53
CA PHE A 774 14.91 6.83 59.80
C PHE A 774 15.66 8.00 59.16
N LEU A 775 16.52 8.67 59.92
CA LEU A 775 17.45 9.67 59.41
C LEU A 775 18.87 9.11 59.51
N GLN A 776 19.66 9.19 58.45
CA GLN A 776 21.02 8.63 58.41
C GLN A 776 21.98 9.45 57.54
N SER A 777 23.28 9.28 57.77
CA SER A 777 24.34 9.85 56.94
C SER A 777 24.14 11.34 56.65
N ASN A 778 23.96 12.14 57.72
CA ASN A 778 23.61 13.57 57.66
C ASN A 778 22.26 13.83 56.98
N GLY A 779 21.22 13.08 57.35
CA GLY A 779 19.83 13.39 56.99
C GLY A 779 19.33 14.59 57.80
N GLN A 780 18.75 15.57 57.12
CA GLN A 780 18.26 16.81 57.73
C GLN A 780 16.78 17.01 57.39
N LEU A 781 15.96 17.19 58.42
CA LEU A 781 14.56 17.62 58.28
C LEU A 781 14.42 19.03 58.84
N ILE A 782 14.15 20.01 57.97
CA ILE A 782 13.90 21.40 58.35
C ILE A 782 12.39 21.63 58.19
N ASN A 783 11.67 21.73 59.30
CA ASN A 783 10.25 22.05 59.27
C ASN A 783 10.04 23.56 59.40
N GLU A 784 9.57 24.22 58.35
CA GLU A 784 9.15 25.64 58.32
C GLU A 784 7.62 25.78 58.18
N GLY A 785 6.92 24.70 57.85
CA GLY A 785 5.46 24.59 57.77
C GLY A 785 4.87 23.73 58.90
N LEU A 786 3.97 22.81 58.55
CA LEU A 786 3.33 21.87 59.49
C LEU A 786 3.95 20.47 59.35
N LEU A 787 4.52 19.95 60.44
CA LEU A 787 4.80 18.52 60.61
C LEU A 787 3.72 17.94 61.53
N ASP A 788 2.78 17.19 60.97
CA ASP A 788 1.66 16.61 61.71
C ASP A 788 1.83 15.10 61.85
N VAL A 789 1.96 14.60 63.07
CA VAL A 789 2.09 13.19 63.40
C VAL A 789 0.76 12.68 63.93
N GLN A 790 0.11 11.82 63.16
CA GLN A 790 -1.28 11.38 63.40
C GLN A 790 -1.38 10.01 64.07
N THR A 791 -0.23 9.37 64.32
CA THR A 791 -0.10 8.01 64.86
C THR A 791 1.10 7.92 65.82
N ASP A 792 1.25 6.78 66.49
CA ASP A 792 2.40 6.52 67.36
C ASP A 792 3.57 6.00 66.53
N MET A 793 4.68 6.76 66.50
CA MET A 793 5.82 6.51 65.59
C MET A 793 7.15 6.92 66.22
N SER A 794 8.28 6.54 65.60
CA SER A 794 9.62 6.95 66.05
C SER A 794 10.41 7.65 64.94
N LEU A 795 11.05 8.76 65.29
CA LEU A 795 12.09 9.42 64.51
C LEU A 795 13.43 8.91 65.01
N VAL A 796 14.21 8.21 64.18
CA VAL A 796 15.40 7.49 64.66
C VAL A 796 16.64 7.89 63.87
N ASN A 797 17.74 8.17 64.57
CA ASN A 797 19.06 8.25 63.93
C ASN A 797 19.56 6.82 63.63
N ASN A 798 19.74 6.50 62.35
CA ASN A 798 20.14 5.16 61.88
C ASN A 798 21.64 5.07 61.52
N GLY A 799 22.47 5.97 62.07
CA GLY A 799 23.93 5.95 61.93
C GLY A 799 24.50 6.81 60.80
N GLY A 800 25.82 6.76 60.65
CA GLY A 800 26.58 7.68 59.79
C GLY A 800 26.85 9.04 60.46
N ALA A 801 27.07 10.08 59.66
CA ALA A 801 27.16 11.45 60.17
C ALA A 801 25.84 11.88 60.85
N THR A 802 25.93 12.65 61.94
CA THR A 802 24.78 13.02 62.78
C THR A 802 23.67 13.68 61.98
N SER A 803 22.47 13.11 62.07
CA SER A 803 21.26 13.64 61.46
C SER A 803 20.58 14.67 62.37
N SER A 804 19.82 15.59 61.78
CA SER A 804 19.20 16.69 62.51
C SER A 804 17.75 16.95 62.13
N ILE A 805 17.00 17.47 63.10
CA ILE A 805 15.63 17.94 62.92
C ILE A 805 15.56 19.37 63.49
N VAL A 806 15.17 20.32 62.64
CA VAL A 806 15.03 21.74 63.01
C VAL A 806 13.59 22.14 62.81
N ASN A 807 12.85 22.40 63.89
CA ASN A 807 11.47 22.84 63.83
C ASN A 807 11.37 24.37 63.95
N ARG A 808 11.24 25.07 62.82
CA ARG A 808 10.94 26.51 62.73
C ARG A 808 9.44 26.80 62.56
N GLY A 809 8.69 25.83 62.06
CA GLY A 809 7.23 25.90 61.91
C GLY A 809 6.50 25.31 63.12
N ARG A 810 5.47 24.50 62.86
CA ARG A 810 4.68 23.79 63.87
C ARG A 810 4.88 22.28 63.74
N LEU A 811 5.29 21.62 64.81
CA LEU A 811 5.25 20.17 64.97
C LEU A 811 4.05 19.82 65.84
N VAL A 812 3.15 18.97 65.36
CA VAL A 812 1.93 18.56 66.07
C VAL A 812 1.91 17.05 66.21
N LYS A 813 1.62 16.54 67.41
CA LYS A 813 1.13 15.17 67.61
C LYS A 813 -0.38 15.22 67.76
N SER A 814 -1.10 15.00 66.65
CA SER A 814 -2.55 15.19 66.57
C SER A 814 -3.36 13.93 66.89
N GLY A 815 -2.78 12.73 66.72
CA GLY A 815 -3.47 11.46 66.89
C GLY A 815 -2.57 10.33 67.39
N GLY A 816 -3.18 9.28 67.94
CA GLY A 816 -2.47 8.15 68.58
C GLY A 816 -2.37 8.30 70.11
N ALA A 817 -2.63 7.23 70.84
CA ALA A 817 -2.67 7.24 72.32
C ALA A 817 -1.29 7.01 72.95
N GLY A 818 -0.36 6.40 72.21
CA GLY A 818 1.01 6.15 72.63
C GLY A 818 1.96 7.31 72.38
N ALA A 819 3.25 6.99 72.31
CA ALA A 819 4.31 7.96 72.17
C ALA A 819 4.72 8.18 70.70
N MET A 820 4.90 9.45 70.31
CA MET A 820 5.85 9.83 69.27
C MET A 820 7.23 9.95 69.91
N THR A 821 8.21 9.15 69.47
CA THR A 821 9.57 9.18 70.02
C THR A 821 10.52 9.93 69.09
N ILE A 822 11.21 10.95 69.59
CA ILE A 822 12.37 11.55 68.95
C ILE A 822 13.62 10.87 69.53
N GLY A 823 14.12 9.88 68.79
CA GLY A 823 15.14 8.95 69.26
C GLY A 823 16.49 9.60 69.61
N GLY A 824 17.22 8.94 70.52
CA GLY A 824 18.55 9.37 70.95
C GLY A 824 19.56 9.43 69.78
N GLY A 825 20.42 10.45 69.80
CA GLY A 825 21.44 10.66 68.77
C GLY A 825 21.02 11.53 67.59
N LEU A 826 19.78 12.03 67.54
CA LEU A 826 19.36 13.11 66.64
C LEU A 826 19.68 14.48 67.25
N ALA A 827 20.23 15.39 66.44
CA ALA A 827 20.32 16.80 66.81
C ALA A 827 18.95 17.47 66.60
N PHE A 828 18.15 17.58 67.65
CA PHE A 828 16.81 18.20 67.59
C PHE A 828 16.82 19.62 68.16
N SER A 829 16.25 20.57 67.43
CA SER A 829 16.08 21.96 67.87
C SER A 829 14.69 22.49 67.53
N ASN A 830 14.13 23.31 68.42
CA ASN A 830 12.79 23.88 68.29
C ASN A 830 12.77 25.40 68.46
N PRO A 831 13.12 26.18 67.43
CA PRO A 831 12.82 27.62 67.40
C PRO A 831 11.34 27.96 67.13
N GLY A 832 10.52 27.00 66.69
CA GLY A 832 9.10 27.16 66.38
C GLY A 832 8.17 26.65 67.49
N VAL A 833 7.06 26.02 67.10
CA VAL A 833 6.03 25.49 68.01
C VAL A 833 6.05 23.96 68.00
N ILE A 834 6.07 23.34 69.19
CA ILE A 834 5.73 21.93 69.38
C ILE A 834 4.40 21.86 70.12
N GLU A 835 3.45 21.12 69.59
CA GLU A 835 2.12 20.92 70.17
C GLU A 835 1.82 19.42 70.34
N VAL A 836 1.35 19.04 71.53
CA VAL A 836 0.85 17.69 71.79
C VAL A 836 -0.65 17.71 72.05
N GLN A 837 -1.45 17.24 71.10
CA GLN A 837 -2.91 17.16 71.24
C GLN A 837 -3.36 15.78 71.77
N ALA A 838 -2.62 14.72 71.45
CA ALA A 838 -2.92 13.35 71.86
C ALA A 838 -1.67 12.53 72.21
N GLY A 839 -1.76 11.72 73.28
CA GLY A 839 -0.67 10.85 73.72
C GLY A 839 0.54 11.61 74.25
N THR A 840 1.74 11.09 73.96
CA THR A 840 3.01 11.63 74.48
C THR A 840 3.98 11.99 73.34
N ILE A 841 4.72 13.09 73.45
CA ILE A 841 5.95 13.33 72.67
C ILE A 841 7.15 13.06 73.58
N GLN A 842 7.86 11.96 73.31
CA GLN A 842 9.12 11.62 73.97
C GLN A 842 10.27 12.37 73.30
N LEU A 843 10.83 13.34 74.01
CA LEU A 843 11.92 14.21 73.57
C LEU A 843 13.29 13.57 73.89
N PRO A 844 14.39 14.11 73.34
CA PRO A 844 15.75 13.74 73.73
C PRO A 844 15.98 13.91 75.25
N THR A 845 16.93 13.14 75.81
CA THR A 845 17.16 12.98 77.25
C THR A 845 17.27 14.29 78.04
N ASN A 846 17.92 15.31 77.50
CA ASN A 846 17.93 16.66 78.05
C ASN A 846 17.55 17.62 76.94
N PHE A 847 16.37 18.22 77.01
CA PHE A 847 15.85 19.06 75.95
C PHE A 847 15.82 20.52 76.39
N SER A 848 16.43 21.39 75.57
CA SER A 848 16.31 22.83 75.72
C SER A 848 15.30 23.37 74.71
N ASN A 849 14.27 24.04 75.20
CA ASN A 849 13.23 24.63 74.38
C ASN A 849 13.41 26.16 74.27
N PRO A 850 13.89 26.68 73.12
CA PRO A 850 13.94 28.11 72.84
C PRO A 850 12.67 28.65 72.15
N GLY A 851 11.78 27.78 71.67
CA GLY A 851 10.52 28.13 71.01
C GLY A 851 9.32 27.99 71.94
N THR A 852 8.18 27.58 71.41
CA THR A 852 6.94 27.35 72.18
C THR A 852 6.65 25.86 72.30
N MET A 853 6.30 25.40 73.49
CA MET A 853 5.73 24.07 73.75
C MET A 853 4.31 24.21 74.29
N MET A 854 3.34 23.51 73.70
CA MET A 854 1.92 23.65 74.06
C MET A 854 1.09 22.37 73.89
N GLY A 855 -0.19 22.42 74.25
CA GLY A 855 -1.17 21.36 74.02
C GLY A 855 -1.70 20.68 75.28
N THR A 856 -2.55 19.66 75.10
CA THR A 856 -3.28 18.96 76.17
C THR A 856 -2.74 17.57 76.52
N GLY A 857 -1.73 17.08 75.79
CA GLY A 857 -1.12 15.77 76.01
C GLY A 857 0.07 15.80 76.96
N ALA A 858 1.03 14.90 76.73
CA ALA A 858 2.22 14.79 77.56
C ALA A 858 3.53 15.00 76.77
N PHE A 859 4.51 15.64 77.40
CA PHE A 859 5.91 15.57 77.02
C PHE A 859 6.66 14.61 77.94
N ALA A 860 7.74 13.99 77.46
CA ALA A 860 8.60 13.16 78.28
C ALA A 860 10.08 13.42 77.96
N THR A 861 10.90 13.65 78.99
CA THR A 861 12.36 13.85 78.93
C THR A 861 12.94 13.74 80.34
N ASN A 862 14.25 13.57 80.53
CA ASN A 862 14.78 13.60 81.90
C ASN A 862 14.75 15.03 82.46
N GLU A 863 15.18 16.00 81.67
CA GLU A 863 15.22 17.42 82.02
C GLU A 863 14.74 18.27 80.84
N LEU A 864 13.71 19.09 81.08
CA LEU A 864 13.23 20.12 80.17
C LEU A 864 13.72 21.49 80.66
N THR A 865 14.68 22.07 79.97
CA THR A 865 15.10 23.46 80.19
C THR A 865 14.31 24.39 79.27
N ASN A 866 13.45 25.22 79.84
CA ASN A 866 12.66 26.20 79.09
C ASN A 866 13.37 27.56 79.05
N THR A 867 13.69 28.02 77.85
CA THR A 867 14.20 29.38 77.57
C THR A 867 13.28 30.18 76.65
N GLY A 868 12.16 29.57 76.23
CA GLY A 868 11.11 30.17 75.40
C GLY A 868 9.77 30.10 76.12
N HIS A 869 8.72 29.72 75.41
CA HIS A 869 7.34 29.68 75.92
C HIS A 869 6.90 28.24 76.25
N LEU A 870 6.18 28.09 77.36
CA LEU A 870 5.43 26.89 77.71
C LEU A 870 3.98 27.29 77.97
N ALA A 871 3.05 26.83 77.14
CA ALA A 871 1.64 27.22 77.18
C ALA A 871 0.75 25.97 77.23
N PRO A 872 0.29 25.52 78.41
CA PRO A 872 -0.59 24.37 78.51
C PRO A 872 -1.90 24.54 77.74
N GLY A 873 -2.47 23.42 77.30
CA GLY A 873 -3.77 23.39 76.63
C GLY A 873 -3.77 23.79 75.16
N SER A 874 -4.97 23.72 74.58
CA SER A 874 -5.35 24.52 73.41
C SER A 874 -6.25 25.68 73.87
N SER A 875 -5.93 26.24 75.05
CA SER A 875 -6.53 27.44 75.59
C SER A 875 -8.01 27.31 76.00
N ALA A 876 -8.39 26.81 77.19
CA ALA A 876 -7.57 26.38 78.34
C ALA A 876 -7.53 24.83 78.51
N GLY A 877 -6.46 24.30 79.12
CA GLY A 877 -6.33 22.85 79.38
C GLY A 877 -5.09 22.42 80.17
N THR A 878 -4.98 21.10 80.39
CA THR A 878 -3.87 20.50 81.15
C THR A 878 -2.78 19.97 80.24
N LEU A 879 -1.53 20.38 80.46
CA LEU A 879 -0.34 19.78 79.84
C LEU A 879 0.44 18.97 80.88
N THR A 880 0.97 17.81 80.49
CA THR A 880 1.79 16.98 81.39
C THR A 880 3.24 16.91 80.94
N LEU A 881 4.20 16.93 81.88
CA LEU A 881 5.60 16.62 81.67
C LEU A 881 6.02 15.43 82.54
N ASN A 882 6.42 14.35 81.88
CA ASN A 882 7.07 13.20 82.49
C ASN A 882 8.59 13.45 82.52
N GLY A 883 9.04 14.22 83.51
CA GLY A 883 10.42 14.69 83.63
C GLY A 883 10.58 15.82 84.62
N ASN A 884 11.81 16.30 84.77
CA ASN A 884 12.10 17.52 85.52
C ASN A 884 11.91 18.75 84.64
N TYR A 885 11.46 19.85 85.24
CA TYR A 885 11.27 21.14 84.60
C TYR A 885 12.20 22.20 85.20
N THR A 886 12.96 22.88 84.35
CA THR A 886 13.72 24.07 84.72
C THR A 886 13.32 25.22 83.80
N GLN A 887 12.64 26.22 84.34
CA GLN A 887 12.48 27.50 83.66
C GLN A 887 13.67 28.40 83.97
N THR A 888 14.25 28.96 82.93
CA THR A 888 15.35 29.94 83.07
C THR A 888 14.81 31.36 83.11
N GLY A 889 15.63 32.34 83.51
CA GLY A 889 15.27 33.77 83.47
C GLY A 889 14.82 34.31 82.10
N ALA A 890 15.11 33.61 81.00
CA ALA A 890 14.63 33.96 79.66
C ALA A 890 13.28 33.32 79.30
N GLY A 891 12.85 32.28 80.02
CA GLY A 891 11.63 31.55 79.73
C GLY A 891 10.35 32.23 80.24
N SER A 892 9.24 31.93 79.57
CA SER A 892 7.87 32.28 79.94
C SER A 892 7.04 31.01 80.16
N PHE A 893 6.22 31.01 81.21
CA PHE A 893 5.14 30.06 81.43
C PHE A 893 3.83 30.80 81.22
N ASP A 894 3.14 30.48 80.13
CA ASP A 894 1.94 31.17 79.70
C ASP A 894 0.70 30.41 80.19
N VAL A 895 -0.18 31.08 80.93
CA VAL A 895 -1.33 30.50 81.60
C VAL A 895 -2.57 31.31 81.28
N GLU A 896 -3.56 30.64 80.72
CA GLU A 896 -4.84 31.25 80.41
C GLU A 896 -5.92 30.93 81.43
N LEU A 897 -6.77 31.92 81.72
CA LEU A 897 -7.87 31.84 82.66
C LEU A 897 -9.17 32.24 81.95
N ALA A 898 -10.14 31.32 81.89
CA ALA A 898 -11.49 31.61 81.41
C ALA A 898 -12.49 31.77 82.57
N SER A 899 -12.39 30.87 83.57
CA SER A 899 -13.21 30.85 84.79
C SER A 899 -12.53 29.95 85.82
N SER A 900 -13.01 29.92 87.07
CA SER A 900 -12.56 28.97 88.10
C SER A 900 -12.66 27.48 87.73
N LEU A 901 -13.39 27.14 86.66
CA LEU A 901 -13.54 25.76 86.17
C LEU A 901 -12.76 25.48 84.86
N ALA A 902 -12.22 26.51 84.22
CA ALA A 902 -11.54 26.40 82.93
C ALA A 902 -10.32 27.32 82.92
N PHE A 903 -9.16 26.72 83.13
CA PHE A 903 -7.86 27.39 83.21
C PHE A 903 -6.75 26.41 82.83
N ASP A 904 -5.60 26.96 82.48
CA ASP A 904 -4.42 26.17 82.14
C ASP A 904 -3.75 25.58 83.37
N ARG A 905 -3.35 24.31 83.26
CA ARG A 905 -2.62 23.61 84.31
C ARG A 905 -1.44 22.85 83.74
N PHE A 906 -0.28 22.99 84.38
CA PHE A 906 0.91 22.21 84.05
C PHE A 906 1.22 21.17 85.13
N MET A 907 1.12 19.90 84.76
CA MET A 907 1.44 18.75 85.60
C MET A 907 2.87 18.30 85.35
N ILE A 908 3.71 18.22 86.38
CA ILE A 908 5.11 17.82 86.27
C ILE A 908 5.33 16.60 87.17
N ASN A 909 5.66 15.45 86.58
CA ASN A 909 5.89 14.22 87.35
C ASN A 909 7.32 14.12 87.94
N GLY A 910 8.17 15.13 87.73
CA GLY A 910 9.48 15.30 88.35
C GLY A 910 9.58 16.58 89.17
N THR A 911 10.80 17.13 89.32
CA THR A 911 11.03 18.41 90.02
C THR A 911 10.66 19.61 89.15
N ALA A 912 10.31 20.75 89.75
CA ALA A 912 10.13 22.03 89.06
C ALA A 912 11.04 23.11 89.67
N SER A 913 11.82 23.80 88.83
CA SER A 913 12.64 24.95 89.18
C SER A 913 12.18 26.17 88.38
N LEU A 914 11.76 27.23 89.08
CA LEU A 914 11.12 28.41 88.49
C LEU A 914 12.01 29.65 88.54
N ASP A 915 12.02 30.38 87.42
CA ASP A 915 12.64 31.70 87.20
C ASP A 915 11.85 32.39 86.06
N GLY A 916 12.27 33.57 85.60
CA GLY A 916 11.72 34.21 84.41
C GLY A 916 10.28 34.70 84.60
N THR A 917 9.45 34.59 83.56
CA THR A 917 8.11 35.19 83.55
C THR A 917 7.00 34.14 83.71
N LEU A 918 6.02 34.44 84.57
CA LEU A 918 4.67 33.87 84.49
C LEU A 918 3.79 34.84 83.71
N ALA A 919 3.26 34.43 82.57
CA ALA A 919 2.39 35.26 81.74
C ALA A 919 0.94 34.81 81.91
N LEU A 920 0.13 35.65 82.53
CA LEU A 920 -1.30 35.38 82.73
C LEU A 920 -2.10 36.03 81.59
N HIS A 921 -3.00 35.27 81.00
CA HIS A 921 -3.84 35.71 79.89
C HIS A 921 -5.32 35.49 80.20
N CYS A 922 -6.11 36.52 80.02
CA CYS A 922 -7.55 36.43 80.14
C CYS A 922 -8.19 35.97 78.82
N ILE A 923 -8.97 34.90 78.86
CA ILE A 923 -9.71 34.37 77.71
C ILE A 923 -11.21 34.26 78.00
N ALA A 924 -12.04 34.11 76.95
CA ALA A 924 -13.48 33.86 77.06
C ALA A 924 -14.24 34.74 78.09
N ALA A 925 -13.88 36.03 78.13
CA ALA A 925 -14.41 37.08 79.01
C ALA A 925 -14.01 37.04 80.50
N CYS A 926 -13.10 36.15 80.95
CA CYS A 926 -12.70 35.99 82.35
C CYS A 926 -13.87 36.10 83.32
N ALA A 927 -14.71 35.08 83.38
CA ALA A 927 -15.74 34.98 84.40
C ALA A 927 -15.10 34.63 85.75
N LEU A 928 -14.31 35.56 86.28
CA LEU A 928 -13.55 35.47 87.53
C LEU A 928 -14.29 36.23 88.63
N SER A 929 -14.13 35.76 89.85
CA SER A 929 -14.61 36.40 91.07
C SER A 929 -13.46 36.65 92.04
N ASN A 930 -13.63 37.66 92.91
CA ASN A 930 -12.70 37.83 94.03
C ASN A 930 -12.72 36.56 94.90
N GLY A 931 -11.55 36.00 95.17
CA GLY A 931 -11.34 34.76 95.90
C GLY A 931 -11.23 33.51 95.05
N ASP A 932 -11.37 33.58 93.71
CA ASP A 932 -11.13 32.42 92.85
C ASP A 932 -9.67 31.96 92.95
N GLU A 933 -9.45 30.64 93.10
CA GLU A 933 -8.13 30.01 93.21
C GLU A 933 -7.87 29.03 92.07
N PHE A 934 -6.63 29.03 91.54
CA PHE A 934 -6.21 28.22 90.40
C PHE A 934 -4.91 27.49 90.73
N VAL A 935 -4.88 26.16 90.60
CA VAL A 935 -3.63 25.38 90.67
C VAL A 935 -3.03 25.32 89.27
N ILE A 936 -2.17 26.29 88.97
CA ILE A 936 -1.63 26.49 87.61
C ILE A 936 -0.41 25.60 87.33
N LEU A 937 0.31 25.18 88.37
CA LEU A 937 1.42 24.22 88.29
C LEU A 937 1.37 23.25 89.46
N ASP A 938 1.60 21.97 89.16
CA ASP A 938 1.63 20.87 90.13
C ASP A 938 2.84 19.98 89.84
N ALA A 939 3.82 19.94 90.75
CA ALA A 939 5.03 19.15 90.61
C ALA A 939 5.06 18.00 91.63
N ALA A 940 5.43 16.79 91.20
CA ALA A 940 5.47 15.62 92.08
C ALA A 940 6.83 15.42 92.79
N GLY A 941 7.92 15.95 92.23
CA GLY A 941 9.30 15.65 92.64
C GLY A 941 9.99 16.70 93.48
N HIS A 942 9.28 17.79 93.84
CA HIS A 942 9.69 19.00 94.56
C HIS A 942 9.66 20.29 93.71
N LEU A 943 9.08 21.36 94.25
CA LEU A 943 9.05 22.72 93.70
C LEU A 943 10.16 23.59 94.30
N THR A 944 10.89 24.33 93.47
CA THR A 944 11.93 25.28 93.89
C THR A 944 11.90 26.57 93.05
N GLY A 945 12.39 27.67 93.61
CA GLY A 945 12.42 28.97 92.94
C GLY A 945 11.05 29.66 92.87
N THR A 946 11.03 30.85 92.25
CA THR A 946 9.83 31.68 92.03
C THR A 946 9.93 32.34 90.66
N PHE A 947 8.80 32.69 90.04
CA PHE A 947 8.85 33.53 88.84
C PHE A 947 9.43 34.91 89.19
N ALA A 948 10.39 35.38 88.40
CA ALA A 948 11.04 36.68 88.60
C ALA A 948 10.11 37.85 88.27
N SER A 949 9.15 37.64 87.35
CA SER A 949 8.10 38.61 87.03
C SER A 949 6.80 37.91 86.64
N VAL A 950 5.69 38.63 86.80
CA VAL A 950 4.38 38.21 86.31
C VAL A 950 3.88 39.27 85.33
N SER A 951 3.48 38.86 84.12
CA SER A 951 2.80 39.71 83.15
C SER A 951 1.31 39.35 83.11
N VAL A 952 0.46 40.34 82.85
CA VAL A 952 -0.98 40.18 82.74
C VAL A 952 -1.47 40.79 81.43
N ASP A 953 -2.26 40.06 80.67
CA ASP A 953 -2.87 40.53 79.42
C ASP A 953 -4.35 40.13 79.33
N GLY A 954 -5.18 41.00 78.73
CA GLY A 954 -6.62 40.79 78.56
C GLY A 954 -7.50 40.99 79.80
N PHE A 955 -6.94 41.25 80.98
CA PHE A 955 -7.72 41.53 82.20
C PHE A 955 -8.18 42.99 82.28
N GLY A 956 -9.31 43.24 82.97
CA GLY A 956 -9.81 44.60 83.22
C GLY A 956 -8.83 45.46 84.02
N ALA A 957 -8.93 46.78 83.86
CA ALA A 957 -8.07 47.72 84.60
C ALA A 957 -8.24 47.54 86.11
N GLY A 958 -7.13 47.40 86.84
CA GLY A 958 -7.13 47.17 88.28
C GLY A 958 -7.27 45.70 88.71
N PHE A 959 -7.09 44.74 87.79
CA PHE A 959 -6.96 43.33 88.16
C PHE A 959 -5.80 43.12 89.14
N GLN A 960 -6.09 42.46 90.27
CA GLN A 960 -5.11 42.12 91.29
C GLN A 960 -5.14 40.63 91.57
N TYR A 961 -3.97 40.06 91.78
CA TYR A 961 -3.76 38.64 91.99
C TYR A 961 -2.66 38.43 93.04
N ASP A 962 -2.66 37.25 93.64
CA ASP A 962 -1.55 36.74 94.43
C ASP A 962 -1.06 35.42 93.82
N VAL A 963 0.26 35.23 93.75
CA VAL A 963 0.87 33.97 93.31
C VAL A 963 1.52 33.32 94.52
N PHE A 964 0.92 32.24 94.99
CA PHE A 964 1.36 31.49 96.15
C PHE A 964 2.14 30.24 95.72
N TYR A 965 3.37 30.11 96.24
CA TYR A 965 4.25 28.97 96.01
C TYR A 965 4.20 28.04 97.23
N ASP A 966 3.46 26.94 97.12
CA ASP A 966 3.24 25.97 98.19
C ASP A 966 4.32 24.88 98.13
N TYR A 967 5.51 25.15 98.69
CA TYR A 967 6.63 24.20 98.69
C TYR A 967 6.38 22.92 99.50
N ASN A 968 5.33 22.86 100.33
CA ASN A 968 4.98 21.65 101.08
C ASN A 968 4.10 20.70 100.26
N GLN A 969 3.30 21.26 99.35
CA GLN A 969 2.43 20.50 98.43
C GLN A 969 2.98 20.47 97.00
N ASP A 970 4.09 21.18 96.75
CA ASP A 970 4.75 21.36 95.45
C ASP A 970 3.81 21.97 94.38
N LEU A 971 2.97 22.93 94.78
CA LEU A 971 1.99 23.60 93.92
C LEU A 971 2.31 25.09 93.71
N VAL A 972 1.97 25.63 92.54
CA VAL A 972 1.80 27.08 92.33
C VAL A 972 0.31 27.39 92.22
N LYS A 973 -0.17 28.23 93.11
CA LYS A 973 -1.57 28.65 93.21
C LYS A 973 -1.67 30.13 92.84
N LEU A 974 -2.66 30.49 92.02
CA LEU A 974 -3.02 31.88 91.74
C LEU A 974 -4.35 32.18 92.43
N THR A 975 -4.43 33.26 93.20
CA THR A 975 -5.67 33.72 93.83
C THR A 975 -6.06 35.09 93.29
N VAL A 976 -7.30 35.27 92.84
CA VAL A 976 -7.82 36.56 92.39
C VAL A 976 -8.17 37.42 93.59
N LEU A 977 -7.47 38.54 93.78
CA LEU A 977 -7.72 39.50 94.89
C LEU A 977 -8.72 40.59 94.50
N GLN A 978 -8.76 40.94 93.20
CA GLN A 978 -9.68 41.92 92.65
C GLN A 978 -9.91 41.65 91.17
N VAL A 979 -11.18 41.57 90.77
CA VAL A 979 -11.57 41.57 89.36
C VAL A 979 -11.45 42.99 88.80
N GLY A 980 -10.78 43.15 87.66
CA GLY A 980 -10.64 44.46 87.01
C GLY A 980 -11.98 45.02 86.54
N ALA A 981 -12.12 46.34 86.48
CA ALA A 981 -13.36 46.98 86.03
C ALA A 981 -13.59 46.69 84.53
N VAL A 982 -14.77 46.15 84.19
CA VAL A 982 -15.19 45.98 82.79
C VAL A 982 -15.39 47.38 82.19
N PRO A 983 -14.76 47.75 81.07
CA PRO A 983 -15.05 49.02 80.41
C PRO A 983 -16.50 49.02 79.95
N GLU A 984 -17.34 49.91 80.47
CA GLU A 984 -18.61 50.21 79.83
C GLU A 984 -18.33 50.75 78.43
N VAL A 985 -18.94 50.16 77.40
CA VAL A 985 -18.99 50.79 76.08
C VAL A 985 -19.68 52.15 76.26
N PRO A 986 -19.01 53.29 75.98
CA PRO A 986 -19.73 54.56 76.02
C PRO A 986 -20.87 54.47 75.01
N ILE A 987 -22.09 54.74 75.46
CA ILE A 987 -23.36 54.64 74.73
C ILE A 987 -23.32 55.32 73.33
N TRP A 988 -22.35 56.21 73.07
CA TRP A 988 -22.07 56.80 71.77
C TRP A 988 -21.58 55.80 70.69
N ALA A 989 -20.92 54.70 71.06
CA ALA A 989 -20.45 53.69 70.10
C ALA A 989 -21.57 52.80 69.54
N MET A 990 -22.69 52.65 70.26
CA MET A 990 -23.88 51.94 69.74
C MET A 990 -24.76 52.79 68.81
N LEU A 991 -24.55 54.12 68.75
CA LEU A 991 -25.34 55.00 67.87
C LEU A 991 -24.72 55.17 66.46
N LEU A 992 -23.45 54.80 66.26
CA LEU A 992 -22.77 54.87 64.94
C LEU A 992 -22.69 53.51 64.21
N GLY A 993 -22.82 52.39 64.92
CA GLY A 993 -22.87 51.04 64.32
C GLY A 993 -24.18 50.71 63.59
N GLY A 994 -25.26 51.47 63.86
CA GLY A 994 -26.59 51.25 63.28
C GLY A 994 -26.81 51.81 61.87
N VAL A 995 -25.87 52.60 61.31
CA VAL A 995 -26.07 53.28 60.00
C VAL A 995 -25.06 52.81 58.93
N GLY A 996 -24.04 52.02 59.27
CA GLY A 996 -23.01 51.53 58.34
C GLY A 996 -23.37 50.28 57.52
N LEU A 997 -24.46 49.57 57.84
CA LEU A 997 -24.79 48.26 57.27
C LEU A 997 -25.74 48.30 56.04
N LEU A 998 -26.02 49.48 55.48
CA LEU A 998 -26.90 49.63 54.31
C LEU A 998 -26.23 50.16 53.03
N ALA A 999 -24.91 50.37 53.02
CA ALA A 999 -24.21 50.89 51.83
C ALA A 999 -22.87 50.18 51.59
N LEU A 1000 -22.90 48.93 51.11
CA LEU A 1000 -21.87 48.33 50.23
C LEU A 1000 -22.36 46.99 49.67
N ARG A 1001 -23.50 47.03 48.99
CA ARG A 1001 -23.91 46.04 47.99
C ARG A 1001 -23.58 46.62 46.62
N ARG A 1002 -22.77 45.89 45.83
CA ARG A 1002 -22.46 46.02 44.38
C ARG A 1002 -21.20 46.83 43.98
N ARG A 1003 -20.17 46.14 43.49
CA ARG A 1003 -19.93 45.90 42.03
C ARG A 1003 -18.61 45.12 41.80
N LYS A 1004 -18.70 43.92 41.23
CA LYS A 1004 -17.69 43.37 40.29
C LYS A 1004 -18.30 43.48 38.87
N PRO A 1005 -17.60 44.01 37.86
CA PRO A 1005 -17.89 43.68 36.47
C PRO A 1005 -17.23 42.34 36.10
N THR A 1006 -17.75 41.75 35.02
CA THR A 1006 -17.27 40.60 34.23
C THR A 1006 -15.87 40.09 34.49
#